data_AF-A0A8T8XGN1-F1
#
_entry.id   AF-A0A8T8XGN1-F1
#
_cell.length_a   1.000
_cell.length_b   1.000
_cell.length_c   1.000
_cell.angle_alpha   90.00
_cell.angle_beta   90.00
_cell.angle_gamma   90.00
#
_symmetry.space_group_name_H-M   'P 1'
#
loop_
_entity.id
_entity.type
_entity.pdbx_description
1 polymer ?
#
loop_
_entity_poly.entity_id
_entity_poly.type
_entity_poly.pdbx_seq_one_letter_code
_entity_poly.pdbx_strand_id
1 'polypeptide(L)'
;MSAVANDGFSVIHTSGRTGPPDLRLIHYNDVYHVEPGSAEPVGGVPRFQSVVNYYRSDPAFAGQPGVLTFFSGDAYNPSLESSVTKGKHMVPFLNKIGTDVACVGNHDLDFGVTQFRHLRTQCQFPWLLANVIDPALGEDVPIADCEKTVMLTASNGLKVGVIGLGEREWLGTINALPPDLIYKSASKTALELAPRLREQGADIVVAVTHQREPNDYKLAENLTPGLVDIILGGHDHFYAHAVVNGVHILRSGTDFKQLSYLEAWRRADGAGWDFDIVRRDLVRSIPEDPSARAMVGRLTSSLKAKLEKPIGYTTRPLDGRFSTVRQRESNLGNFACDLMRFYYGADCAMMAGGTIRGDQIYQPGVLKVKDILNCFPFEDPVVLLRIKGQALFDALENGVSQLPALEGRFPQVSNISFSYNPSSPPGSRINWAKIGGQPIDFGQSYLLATRGYMGRGKDGFASLLVQSEGGEVEEVVDEESGILISTLLRQYFLSLKVLGKWQRWSQSLTRHWGTVHKNLHRDEWLKAPSSQTSPSSEKVPYHVQRPTLNRTKQKYYYGRYSPSDSSESERSDQASLDSDSDTDPEVLTSPQPITNYVTHPAKSATEEERRLRLARKVTRLWMRKAGLQPSPINDSEELGGFTPNWTPGISPRLEGRIVIEGV
;
A
#
# COMPACT_ATOMS: atom_id res chain seq x y z
N MET A 1 -24.61 -29.49 -0.06
CA MET A 1 -24.53 -28.15 0.57
C MET A 1 -23.59 -27.30 -0.28
N SER A 2 -23.87 -26.00 -0.46
CA SER A 2 -23.04 -25.14 -1.32
C SER A 2 -21.69 -24.83 -0.66
N ALA A 3 -20.65 -24.58 -1.46
CA ALA A 3 -19.35 -24.12 -0.94
C ALA A 3 -19.48 -22.82 -0.12
N VAL A 4 -20.43 -21.94 -0.49
CA VAL A 4 -20.74 -20.72 0.27
C VAL A 4 -21.23 -21.03 1.68
N ALA A 5 -21.96 -22.13 1.89
CA ALA A 5 -22.49 -22.48 3.20
C ALA A 5 -21.41 -23.01 4.17
N ASN A 6 -20.45 -23.80 3.68
CA ASN A 6 -19.57 -24.59 4.54
C ASN A 6 -18.09 -24.16 4.54
N ASP A 7 -17.58 -23.60 3.44
CA ASP A 7 -16.15 -23.37 3.30
C ASP A 7 -15.71 -22.13 4.08
N GLY A 8 -14.56 -22.23 4.77
CA GLY A 8 -14.04 -21.15 5.62
C GLY A 8 -14.89 -20.89 6.87
N PHE A 9 -15.77 -21.82 7.26
CA PHE A 9 -16.61 -21.69 8.43
C PHE A 9 -15.86 -22.10 9.72
N SER A 10 -15.99 -21.32 10.79
CA SER A 10 -15.49 -21.68 12.13
C SER A 10 -16.37 -21.11 13.22
N VAL A 11 -16.78 -21.94 14.19
CA VAL A 11 -17.49 -21.47 15.39
C VAL A 11 -16.47 -20.89 16.35
N ILE A 12 -16.68 -19.64 16.76
CA ILE A 12 -15.79 -18.92 17.68
C ILE A 12 -16.36 -18.93 19.09
N HIS A 13 -17.67 -18.75 19.20
CA HIS A 13 -18.38 -18.77 20.47
C HIS A 13 -19.78 -19.34 20.28
N THR A 14 -20.27 -20.08 21.27
CA THR A 14 -21.64 -20.56 21.32
C THR A 14 -22.17 -20.44 22.74
N SER A 15 -23.40 -19.97 22.84
CA SER A 15 -24.20 -19.90 24.06
C SER A 15 -24.93 -21.21 24.36
N GLY A 16 -24.92 -22.18 23.43
CA GLY A 16 -25.67 -23.43 23.54
C GLY A 16 -27.19 -23.26 23.38
N ARG A 17 -27.66 -22.06 23.02
CA ARG A 17 -29.07 -21.80 22.70
C ARG A 17 -29.50 -22.60 21.47
N THR A 18 -30.77 -23.00 21.46
CA THR A 18 -31.39 -23.71 20.33
C THR A 18 -32.69 -23.01 19.94
N GLY A 19 -33.00 -23.01 18.65
CA GLY A 19 -34.16 -22.30 18.09
C GLY A 19 -33.77 -21.02 17.32
N PRO A 20 -34.76 -20.32 16.72
CA PRO A 20 -34.50 -19.13 15.93
C PRO A 20 -33.95 -17.98 16.80
N PRO A 21 -32.98 -17.19 16.31
CA PRO A 21 -32.47 -16.02 17.02
C PRO A 21 -33.45 -14.84 16.99
N ASP A 22 -33.37 -13.99 18.01
CA ASP A 22 -34.11 -12.73 18.10
C ASP A 22 -33.48 -11.66 17.18
N LEU A 23 -32.16 -11.68 17.02
CA LEU A 23 -31.41 -10.78 16.14
C LEU A 23 -30.29 -11.53 15.41
N ARG A 24 -29.98 -11.06 14.20
CA ARG A 24 -28.89 -11.56 13.36
C ARG A 24 -28.02 -10.40 12.92
N LEU A 25 -26.71 -10.52 13.10
CA LEU A 25 -25.75 -9.45 12.83
C LEU A 25 -24.62 -9.95 11.92
N ILE A 26 -24.12 -9.08 11.06
CA ILE A 26 -22.86 -9.24 10.33
C ILE A 26 -21.91 -8.14 10.80
N HIS A 27 -20.66 -8.49 11.06
CA HIS A 27 -19.61 -7.53 11.39
C HIS A 27 -18.38 -7.74 10.52
N TYR A 28 -17.78 -6.63 10.10
CA TYR A 28 -16.49 -6.56 9.42
C TYR A 28 -15.81 -5.22 9.72
N ASN A 29 -14.49 -5.12 9.49
CA ASN A 29 -13.66 -3.97 9.82
C ASN A 29 -12.45 -3.91 8.88
N ASP A 30 -11.80 -2.75 8.77
CA ASP A 30 -10.51 -2.53 8.10
C ASP A 30 -10.46 -3.12 6.68
N VAL A 31 -11.12 -2.46 5.72
CA VAL A 31 -11.24 -2.95 4.35
C VAL A 31 -10.60 -2.01 3.35
N TYR A 32 -9.40 -2.34 2.90
CA TYR A 32 -8.62 -1.47 2.02
C TYR A 32 -8.65 -1.96 0.58
N HIS A 33 -8.54 -3.28 0.38
CA HIS A 33 -8.41 -3.88 -0.94
C HIS A 33 -9.70 -4.54 -1.43
N VAL A 34 -10.16 -4.15 -2.63
CA VAL A 34 -11.37 -4.72 -3.24
C VAL A 34 -11.13 -6.03 -3.99
N GLU A 35 -9.89 -6.23 -4.47
CA GLU A 35 -9.44 -7.44 -5.14
C GLU A 35 -8.99 -8.52 -4.14
N PRO A 36 -9.09 -9.81 -4.49
CA PRO A 36 -8.57 -10.88 -3.65
C PRO A 36 -7.03 -10.89 -3.58
N GLY A 37 -6.50 -11.24 -2.42
CA GLY A 37 -5.09 -11.47 -2.16
C GLY A 37 -4.55 -12.77 -2.79
N SER A 38 -3.23 -12.95 -2.65
CA SER A 38 -2.52 -14.09 -3.24
C SER A 38 -2.61 -15.39 -2.42
N ALA A 39 -2.76 -15.29 -1.09
CA ALA A 39 -2.82 -16.40 -0.15
C ALA A 39 -4.22 -16.54 0.48
N GLU A 40 -4.53 -17.72 1.01
CA GLU A 40 -5.77 -17.94 1.77
C GLU A 40 -5.69 -17.33 3.18
N PRO A 41 -6.80 -16.85 3.75
CA PRO A 41 -8.04 -16.51 3.06
C PRO A 41 -7.82 -15.39 2.02
N VAL A 42 -8.31 -15.60 0.80
CA VAL A 42 -8.06 -14.71 -0.33
C VAL A 42 -8.86 -13.41 -0.27
N GLY A 43 -9.98 -13.38 0.46
CA GLY A 43 -10.80 -12.19 0.58
C GLY A 43 -11.43 -11.74 -0.74
N GLY A 44 -11.49 -10.42 -0.93
CA GLY A 44 -12.05 -9.76 -2.10
C GLY A 44 -13.56 -9.57 -2.04
N VAL A 45 -14.02 -8.38 -2.43
CA VAL A 45 -15.43 -7.97 -2.33
C VAL A 45 -16.41 -8.93 -3.04
N PRO A 46 -16.12 -9.49 -4.23
CA PRO A 46 -17.08 -10.37 -4.90
C PRO A 46 -17.41 -11.64 -4.12
N ARG A 47 -16.42 -12.20 -3.44
CA ARG A 47 -16.60 -13.38 -2.59
C ARG A 47 -17.26 -13.00 -1.28
N PHE A 48 -16.91 -11.83 -0.74
CA PHE A 48 -17.50 -11.28 0.47
C PHE A 48 -19.00 -11.09 0.30
N GLN A 49 -19.38 -10.49 -0.82
CA GLN A 49 -20.78 -10.31 -1.18
C GLN A 49 -21.54 -11.63 -1.28
N SER A 50 -20.91 -12.71 -1.77
CA SER A 50 -21.57 -14.02 -1.85
C SER A 50 -21.90 -14.57 -0.46
N VAL A 51 -21.00 -14.41 0.51
CA VAL A 51 -21.23 -14.81 1.90
C VAL A 51 -22.27 -13.93 2.58
N VAL A 52 -22.24 -12.61 2.34
CA VAL A 52 -23.27 -11.69 2.83
C VAL A 52 -24.65 -12.05 2.26
N ASN A 53 -24.74 -12.33 0.96
CA ASN A 53 -25.98 -12.74 0.30
C ASN A 53 -26.50 -14.08 0.85
N TYR A 54 -25.61 -15.01 1.21
CA TYR A 54 -25.99 -16.27 1.85
C TYR A 54 -26.72 -16.01 3.17
N TYR A 55 -26.17 -15.20 4.08
CA TYR A 55 -26.85 -14.89 5.34
C TYR A 55 -28.12 -14.05 5.15
N ARG A 56 -28.20 -13.22 4.10
CA ARG A 56 -29.37 -12.38 3.85
C ARG A 56 -30.54 -13.09 3.21
N SER A 57 -30.28 -14.00 2.28
CA SER A 57 -31.30 -14.44 1.32
C SER A 57 -31.32 -15.94 1.09
N ASP A 58 -30.41 -16.72 1.69
CA ASP A 58 -30.46 -18.17 1.55
C ASP A 58 -31.73 -18.74 2.23
N PRO A 59 -32.42 -19.71 1.60
CA PRO A 59 -33.61 -20.35 2.18
C PRO A 59 -33.41 -20.94 3.57
N ALA A 60 -32.17 -21.27 3.97
CA ALA A 60 -31.85 -21.73 5.32
C ALA A 60 -32.24 -20.73 6.43
N PHE A 61 -32.34 -19.44 6.10
CA PHE A 61 -32.72 -18.37 7.03
C PHE A 61 -34.15 -17.88 6.83
N ALA A 62 -34.96 -18.58 6.02
CA ALA A 62 -36.36 -18.23 5.82
C ALA A 62 -37.13 -18.25 7.15
N GLY A 63 -37.87 -17.17 7.44
CA GLY A 63 -38.63 -17.02 8.69
C GLY A 63 -37.82 -16.52 9.89
N GLN A 64 -36.51 -16.31 9.74
CA GLN A 64 -35.68 -15.64 10.74
C GLN A 64 -35.67 -14.12 10.52
N PRO A 65 -35.28 -13.30 11.53
CA PRO A 65 -35.14 -11.86 11.35
C PRO A 65 -34.11 -11.53 10.25
N GLY A 66 -34.31 -10.37 9.61
CA GLY A 66 -33.35 -9.78 8.71
C GLY A 66 -32.03 -9.49 9.44
N VAL A 67 -30.93 -9.58 8.70
CA VAL A 67 -29.57 -9.38 9.25
C VAL A 67 -29.16 -7.92 9.17
N LEU A 68 -28.68 -7.37 10.28
CA LEU A 68 -28.09 -6.03 10.34
C LEU A 68 -26.57 -6.10 10.15
N THR A 69 -25.98 -5.14 9.47
CA THR A 69 -24.58 -5.16 9.04
C THR A 69 -23.82 -3.96 9.60
N PHE A 70 -22.82 -4.24 10.42
CA PHE A 70 -22.00 -3.26 11.14
C PHE A 70 -20.60 -3.22 10.54
N PHE A 71 -20.09 -2.00 10.37
CA PHE A 71 -18.74 -1.78 9.86
C PHE A 71 -17.92 -0.92 10.81
N SER A 72 -16.80 -1.43 11.30
CA SER A 72 -15.95 -0.70 12.26
C SER A 72 -14.87 0.14 11.60
N GLY A 73 -15.15 0.78 10.45
CA GLY A 73 -14.28 1.81 9.87
C GLY A 73 -13.04 1.30 9.13
N ASP A 74 -12.27 2.26 8.60
CA ASP A 74 -11.09 2.06 7.76
C ASP A 74 -11.43 1.46 6.39
N ALA A 75 -12.14 2.23 5.57
CA ALA A 75 -12.56 1.86 4.22
C ALA A 75 -11.83 2.65 3.12
N TYR A 76 -11.48 3.91 3.39
CA TYR A 76 -11.11 4.82 2.32
C TYR A 76 -9.62 4.88 2.01
N ASN A 77 -8.75 4.48 2.93
CA ASN A 77 -7.31 4.43 2.74
C ASN A 77 -6.73 3.35 3.68
N PRO A 78 -5.58 2.72 3.41
CA PRO A 78 -4.73 2.88 2.25
C PRO A 78 -4.84 1.75 1.23
N SER A 79 -5.09 2.12 -0.03
CA SER A 79 -5.06 1.22 -1.16
C SER A 79 -4.59 1.93 -2.43
N LEU A 80 -4.25 1.17 -3.45
CA LEU A 80 -3.89 1.74 -4.74
C LEU A 80 -5.07 2.49 -5.37
N GLU A 81 -6.26 1.91 -5.23
CA GLU A 81 -7.51 2.51 -5.67
C GLU A 81 -7.80 3.79 -4.89
N SER A 82 -7.49 3.85 -3.59
CA SER A 82 -7.67 5.07 -2.80
C SER A 82 -6.72 6.18 -3.22
N SER A 83 -5.45 5.90 -3.56
CA SER A 83 -4.50 6.94 -3.98
C SER A 83 -4.98 7.69 -5.22
N VAL A 84 -5.66 6.98 -6.15
CA VAL A 84 -6.24 7.55 -7.38
C VAL A 84 -7.62 8.17 -7.15
N THR A 85 -8.50 7.45 -6.45
CA THR A 85 -9.92 7.85 -6.31
C THR A 85 -10.21 8.72 -5.10
N LYS A 86 -9.21 8.91 -4.22
CA LYS A 86 -9.31 9.56 -2.91
C LYS A 86 -10.48 8.97 -2.10
N GLY A 87 -10.52 7.64 -2.00
CA GLY A 87 -11.55 6.88 -1.26
C GLY A 87 -12.86 6.60 -2.01
N LYS A 88 -13.19 7.34 -3.08
CA LYS A 88 -14.48 7.21 -3.81
C LYS A 88 -14.79 5.80 -4.30
N HIS A 89 -13.76 5.01 -4.59
CA HIS A 89 -13.90 3.64 -5.08
C HIS A 89 -14.65 2.70 -4.11
N MET A 90 -14.58 2.93 -2.79
CA MET A 90 -15.11 1.99 -1.79
C MET A 90 -16.61 2.17 -1.55
N VAL A 91 -17.14 3.38 -1.71
CA VAL A 91 -18.55 3.73 -1.44
C VAL A 91 -19.55 2.78 -2.14
N PRO A 92 -19.44 2.46 -3.44
CA PRO A 92 -20.38 1.57 -4.10
C PRO A 92 -20.36 0.15 -3.53
N PHE A 93 -19.22 -0.31 -3.04
CA PHE A 93 -19.08 -1.63 -2.43
C PHE A 93 -19.71 -1.67 -1.04
N LEU A 94 -19.48 -0.66 -0.19
CA LEU A 94 -20.14 -0.58 1.13
C LEU A 94 -21.67 -0.51 0.99
N ASN A 95 -22.17 0.29 0.04
CA ASN A 95 -23.60 0.35 -0.25
C ASN A 95 -24.14 -1.00 -0.76
N LYS A 96 -23.40 -1.71 -1.62
CA LYS A 96 -23.83 -3.02 -2.13
C LYS A 96 -23.77 -4.13 -1.06
N ILE A 97 -22.76 -4.09 -0.19
CA ILE A 97 -22.69 -4.95 0.99
C ILE A 97 -23.93 -4.71 1.84
N GLY A 98 -24.53 -3.53 1.80
CA GLY A 98 -25.74 -3.14 2.52
C GLY A 98 -25.45 -2.90 3.98
N THR A 99 -24.34 -2.25 4.28
CA THR A 99 -23.99 -1.80 5.62
C THR A 99 -25.09 -0.91 6.18
N ASP A 100 -25.51 -1.15 7.42
CA ASP A 100 -26.58 -0.41 8.08
C ASP A 100 -26.02 0.73 8.95
N VAL A 101 -24.79 0.58 9.44
CA VAL A 101 -24.09 1.58 10.25
C VAL A 101 -22.58 1.37 10.19
N ALA A 102 -21.83 2.47 10.20
CA ALA A 102 -20.38 2.45 10.26
C ALA A 102 -19.82 3.33 11.39
N CYS A 103 -18.71 2.93 12.00
CA CYS A 103 -17.85 3.82 12.79
C CYS A 103 -16.76 4.40 11.89
N VAL A 104 -16.35 5.63 12.13
CA VAL A 104 -15.20 6.23 11.45
C VAL A 104 -13.91 5.54 11.93
N GLY A 105 -13.03 5.17 11.00
CA GLY A 105 -11.66 4.73 11.21
C GLY A 105 -10.64 5.86 10.93
N ASN A 106 -9.40 5.72 11.40
CA ASN A 106 -8.43 6.82 11.26
C ASN A 106 -8.10 7.07 9.80
N HIS A 107 -8.00 6.01 9.01
CA HIS A 107 -7.66 6.10 7.61
C HIS A 107 -8.85 6.54 6.73
N ASP A 108 -10.05 6.67 7.30
CA ASP A 108 -11.18 7.32 6.60
C ASP A 108 -10.98 8.84 6.47
N LEU A 109 -10.13 9.43 7.32
CA LEU A 109 -9.82 10.87 7.35
C LEU A 109 -8.49 11.25 6.67
N ASP A 110 -7.76 10.28 6.10
CA ASP A 110 -6.43 10.51 5.49
C ASP A 110 -6.43 11.52 4.34
N PHE A 111 -7.54 11.63 3.61
CA PHE A 111 -7.72 12.62 2.54
C PHE A 111 -8.35 13.93 3.00
N GLY A 112 -8.42 14.14 4.32
CA GLY A 112 -8.99 15.30 4.97
C GLY A 112 -10.50 15.18 5.23
N VAL A 113 -10.95 15.95 6.23
CA VAL A 113 -12.34 15.98 6.73
C VAL A 113 -13.34 16.33 5.64
N THR A 114 -13.02 17.26 4.74
CA THR A 114 -13.91 17.67 3.64
C THR A 114 -14.18 16.54 2.67
N GLN A 115 -13.14 15.77 2.32
CA GLN A 115 -13.29 14.63 1.43
C GLN A 115 -14.12 13.53 2.09
N PHE A 116 -13.85 13.22 3.36
CA PHE A 116 -14.66 12.26 4.12
C PHE A 116 -16.14 12.67 4.20
N ARG A 117 -16.45 13.95 4.50
CA ARG A 117 -17.83 14.48 4.48
C ARG A 117 -18.50 14.24 3.14
N HIS A 118 -17.80 14.52 2.03
CA HIS A 118 -18.33 14.26 0.70
C HIS A 118 -18.63 12.77 0.46
N LEU A 119 -17.70 11.87 0.81
CA LEU A 119 -17.90 10.42 0.66
C LEU A 119 -19.06 9.91 1.52
N ARG A 120 -19.18 10.38 2.76
CA ARG A 120 -20.28 10.06 3.68
C ARG A 120 -21.64 10.36 3.04
N THR A 121 -21.81 11.49 2.35
CA THR A 121 -23.10 11.82 1.70
C THR A 121 -23.49 10.86 0.58
N GLN A 122 -22.55 10.03 0.09
CA GLN A 122 -22.80 9.02 -0.93
C GLN A 122 -23.07 7.63 -0.33
N CYS A 123 -22.89 7.45 0.98
CA CYS A 123 -23.25 6.23 1.71
C CYS A 123 -24.75 6.19 2.01
N GLN A 124 -25.34 5.00 1.97
CA GLN A 124 -26.75 4.75 2.31
C GLN A 124 -26.98 4.53 3.81
N PHE A 125 -25.94 4.71 4.62
CA PHE A 125 -25.91 4.46 6.05
C PHE A 125 -25.18 5.58 6.79
N PRO A 126 -25.50 5.80 8.07
CA PRO A 126 -24.80 6.78 8.89
C PRO A 126 -23.39 6.31 9.26
N TRP A 127 -22.49 7.29 9.34
CA TRP A 127 -21.17 7.15 9.95
C TRP A 127 -21.20 7.78 11.34
N LEU A 128 -20.67 7.05 12.32
CA LEU A 128 -20.70 7.41 13.73
C LEU A 128 -19.31 7.73 14.27
N LEU A 129 -19.21 8.77 15.10
CA LEU A 129 -18.02 9.08 15.89
C LEU A 129 -18.42 10.01 17.04
N ALA A 130 -18.58 9.47 18.25
CA ALA A 130 -19.18 10.23 19.34
C ALA A 130 -18.19 11.08 20.15
N ASN A 131 -16.89 10.76 20.07
CA ASN A 131 -15.91 11.19 21.06
C ASN A 131 -14.74 12.01 20.49
N VAL A 132 -14.83 12.44 19.24
CA VAL A 132 -13.90 13.40 18.61
C VAL A 132 -14.71 14.61 18.15
N ILE A 133 -14.58 15.71 18.87
CA ILE A 133 -15.38 16.93 18.70
C ILE A 133 -14.57 17.98 17.96
N ASP A 134 -15.20 18.67 17.02
CA ASP A 134 -14.64 19.79 16.28
C ASP A 134 -15.30 21.09 16.77
N PRO A 135 -14.61 21.89 17.61
CA PRO A 135 -15.15 23.15 18.14
C PRO A 135 -15.55 24.15 17.06
N ALA A 136 -14.99 24.05 15.84
CA ALA A 136 -15.34 24.92 14.74
C ALA A 136 -16.76 24.65 14.18
N LEU A 137 -17.32 23.45 14.44
CA LEU A 137 -18.67 23.07 14.02
C LEU A 137 -19.73 23.40 15.08
N GLY A 138 -19.32 23.68 16.32
CA GLY A 138 -20.20 24.01 17.43
C GLY A 138 -19.81 23.28 18.72
N GLU A 139 -20.49 23.64 19.81
CA GLU A 139 -20.28 22.96 21.08
C GLU A 139 -20.73 21.50 20.98
N ASP A 140 -19.83 20.57 21.27
CA ASP A 140 -20.11 19.14 21.31
C ASP A 140 -20.57 18.53 19.97
N VAL A 141 -20.16 19.10 18.83
CA VAL A 141 -20.42 18.56 17.49
C VAL A 141 -19.26 17.66 17.04
N PRO A 142 -19.50 16.39 16.67
CA PRO A 142 -18.44 15.52 16.16
C PRO A 142 -17.81 16.03 14.88
N ILE A 143 -16.52 15.70 14.69
CA ILE A 143 -15.81 15.95 13.44
C ILE A 143 -16.58 15.36 12.25
N ALA A 144 -16.49 16.06 11.11
CA ALA A 144 -17.13 15.67 9.84
C ALA A 144 -18.67 15.56 9.87
N ASP A 145 -19.34 16.23 10.81
CA ASP A 145 -20.78 16.08 11.07
C ASP A 145 -21.21 14.62 11.27
N CYS A 146 -20.34 13.79 11.87
CA CYS A 146 -20.73 12.42 12.18
C CYS A 146 -21.84 12.43 13.22
N GLU A 147 -22.71 11.42 13.15
CA GLU A 147 -23.66 11.20 14.22
C GLU A 147 -22.91 10.60 15.43
N LYS A 148 -23.39 10.84 16.65
CA LYS A 148 -22.83 10.16 17.83
C LYS A 148 -23.38 8.76 17.98
N THR A 149 -24.68 8.65 17.74
CA THR A 149 -25.47 7.43 17.90
C THR A 149 -26.50 7.30 16.80
N VAL A 150 -27.03 6.09 16.60
CA VAL A 150 -28.22 5.85 15.78
C VAL A 150 -29.07 4.74 16.39
N MET A 151 -30.38 4.81 16.18
CA MET A 151 -31.32 3.74 16.50
C MET A 151 -31.69 3.00 15.22
N LEU A 152 -31.29 1.73 15.10
CA LEU A 152 -31.73 0.85 14.02
C LEU A 152 -32.96 0.06 14.47
N THR A 153 -33.87 -0.25 13.54
CA THR A 153 -35.02 -1.11 13.81
C THR A 153 -34.90 -2.39 13.01
N ALA A 154 -34.77 -3.53 13.69
CA ALA A 154 -34.73 -4.84 13.08
C ALA A 154 -36.07 -5.19 12.44
N SER A 155 -36.07 -6.18 11.53
CA SER A 155 -37.28 -6.56 10.77
C SER A 155 -38.43 -7.10 11.63
N ASN A 156 -38.15 -7.53 12.85
CA ASN A 156 -39.12 -7.98 13.85
C ASN A 156 -39.53 -6.87 14.83
N GLY A 157 -39.09 -5.62 14.61
CA GLY A 157 -39.45 -4.45 15.41
C GLY A 157 -38.53 -4.17 16.60
N LEU A 158 -37.53 -5.02 16.87
CA LEU A 158 -36.54 -4.77 17.92
C LEU A 158 -35.66 -3.56 17.59
N LYS A 159 -35.39 -2.75 18.61
CA LYS A 159 -34.60 -1.52 18.50
C LYS A 159 -33.15 -1.75 18.93
N VAL A 160 -32.22 -1.43 18.04
CA VAL A 160 -30.78 -1.60 18.23
C VAL A 160 -30.15 -0.22 18.32
N GLY A 161 -29.75 0.18 19.54
CA GLY A 161 -29.03 1.43 19.77
C GLY A 161 -27.55 1.26 19.47
N VAL A 162 -26.97 2.14 18.67
CA VAL A 162 -25.57 2.04 18.23
C VAL A 162 -24.80 3.30 18.62
N ILE A 163 -23.58 3.13 19.14
CA ILE A 163 -22.65 4.20 19.50
C ILE A 163 -21.35 4.04 18.70
N GLY A 164 -20.84 5.11 18.08
CA GLY A 164 -19.54 5.11 17.41
C GLY A 164 -18.43 5.67 18.30
N LEU A 165 -17.29 4.99 18.43
CA LEU A 165 -16.16 5.45 19.26
C LEU A 165 -14.80 5.22 18.58
N GLY A 166 -13.93 6.23 18.58
CA GLY A 166 -12.52 6.12 18.15
C GLY A 166 -11.54 6.23 19.32
N GLU A 167 -10.33 5.71 19.19
CA GLU A 167 -9.28 5.86 20.23
C GLU A 167 -8.59 7.23 20.16
N ARG A 168 -7.81 7.62 21.18
CA ARG A 168 -7.16 8.95 21.18
C ARG A 168 -5.95 8.98 20.25
N GLU A 169 -5.19 7.89 20.28
CA GLU A 169 -3.89 7.72 19.65
C GLU A 169 -3.98 7.83 18.13
N TRP A 170 -5.13 7.43 17.56
CA TRP A 170 -5.45 7.54 16.14
C TRP A 170 -5.34 8.99 15.59
N LEU A 171 -5.49 10.03 16.43
CA LEU A 171 -5.42 11.43 16.00
C LEU A 171 -3.99 11.78 15.61
N GLY A 172 -3.01 11.12 16.24
CA GLY A 172 -1.59 11.29 15.93
C GLY A 172 -1.13 10.51 14.71
N THR A 173 -1.98 9.62 14.14
CA THR A 173 -1.64 8.82 12.97
C THR A 173 -2.11 9.43 11.65
N ILE A 174 -2.97 10.46 11.72
CA ILE A 174 -3.57 11.11 10.55
C ILE A 174 -2.72 12.32 10.14
N ASN A 175 -2.48 12.44 8.83
CA ASN A 175 -1.62 13.49 8.27
C ASN A 175 -2.18 14.91 8.46
N ALA A 176 -3.48 15.08 8.22
CA ALA A 176 -4.12 16.38 8.18
C ALA A 176 -5.47 16.34 8.91
N LEU A 177 -5.49 16.91 10.11
CA LEU A 177 -6.70 17.15 10.90
C LEU A 177 -6.83 18.64 11.21
N PRO A 178 -8.06 19.15 11.42
CA PRO A 178 -8.24 20.48 12.00
C PRO A 178 -7.47 20.62 13.32
N PRO A 179 -6.93 21.82 13.62
CA PRO A 179 -6.38 22.08 14.94
C PRO A 179 -7.47 22.02 16.01
N ASP A 180 -7.06 21.94 17.28
CA ASP A 180 -7.92 22.09 18.46
C ASP A 180 -9.07 21.07 18.61
N LEU A 181 -8.97 19.91 17.97
CA LEU A 181 -9.93 18.82 18.17
C LEU A 181 -9.97 18.38 19.64
N ILE A 182 -11.19 18.23 20.17
CA ILE A 182 -11.41 17.80 21.55
C ILE A 182 -11.72 16.30 21.56
N TYR A 183 -10.79 15.51 22.10
CA TYR A 183 -11.01 14.10 22.37
C TYR A 183 -11.70 13.89 23.73
N LYS A 184 -12.84 13.20 23.72
CA LYS A 184 -13.51 12.68 24.90
C LYS A 184 -13.15 11.21 25.10
N SER A 185 -12.96 10.79 26.35
CA SER A 185 -12.69 9.38 26.67
C SER A 185 -13.83 8.49 26.19
N ALA A 186 -13.51 7.47 25.39
CA ALA A 186 -14.48 6.51 24.86
C ALA A 186 -15.36 5.89 25.97
N SER A 187 -14.77 5.46 27.08
CA SER A 187 -15.51 4.92 28.24
C SER A 187 -16.49 5.93 28.83
N LYS A 188 -16.05 7.18 29.03
CA LYS A 188 -16.93 8.24 29.56
C LYS A 188 -18.08 8.56 28.60
N THR A 189 -17.79 8.63 27.30
CA THR A 189 -18.80 8.87 26.27
C THR A 189 -19.80 7.72 26.19
N ALA A 190 -19.36 6.46 26.28
CA ALA A 190 -20.25 5.31 26.32
C ALA A 190 -21.15 5.31 27.57
N LEU A 191 -20.59 5.62 28.74
CA LEU A 191 -21.35 5.76 30.01
C LEU A 191 -22.41 6.87 29.94
N GLU A 192 -22.18 7.93 29.15
CA GLU A 192 -23.15 9.01 28.94
C GLU A 192 -24.26 8.62 27.94
N LEU A 193 -23.88 8.01 26.81
CA LEU A 193 -24.79 7.83 25.67
C LEU A 193 -25.61 6.54 25.73
N ALA A 194 -25.06 5.46 26.29
CA ALA A 194 -25.77 4.19 26.37
C ALA A 194 -27.07 4.25 27.22
N PRO A 195 -27.11 4.93 28.39
CA PRO A 195 -28.36 5.09 29.13
C PRO A 195 -29.43 5.83 28.32
N ARG A 196 -29.05 6.88 27.59
CA ARG A 196 -29.98 7.65 26.74
C ARG A 196 -30.58 6.79 25.62
N LEU A 197 -29.79 5.90 25.02
CA LEU A 197 -30.31 4.95 24.02
C LEU A 197 -31.32 3.97 24.63
N ARG A 198 -31.07 3.49 25.86
CA ARG A 198 -32.03 2.64 26.60
C ARG A 198 -33.32 3.39 26.92
N GLU A 199 -33.23 4.63 27.37
CA GLU A 199 -34.39 5.50 27.62
C GLU A 199 -35.21 5.76 26.35
N GLN A 200 -34.55 5.84 25.18
CA GLN A 200 -35.20 5.93 23.86
C GLN A 200 -35.81 4.59 23.39
N GLY A 201 -35.64 3.53 24.18
CA GLY A 201 -36.22 2.20 23.96
C GLY A 201 -35.31 1.21 23.24
N ALA A 202 -33.98 1.36 23.27
CA ALA A 202 -33.06 0.36 22.72
C ALA A 202 -33.17 -0.97 23.49
N ASP A 203 -33.51 -2.04 22.77
CA ASP A 203 -33.55 -3.42 23.26
C ASP A 203 -32.14 -4.02 23.42
N ILE A 204 -31.23 -3.65 22.53
CA ILE A 204 -29.79 -3.98 22.58
C ILE A 204 -28.98 -2.70 22.32
N VAL A 205 -27.85 -2.54 23.00
CA VAL A 205 -26.90 -1.44 22.77
C VAL A 205 -25.57 -2.02 22.29
N VAL A 206 -25.18 -1.60 21.10
CA VAL A 206 -23.95 -2.02 20.40
C VAL A 206 -22.98 -0.84 20.35
N ALA A 207 -21.76 -1.03 20.83
CA ALA A 207 -20.68 -0.09 20.58
C ALA A 207 -19.90 -0.54 19.35
N VAL A 208 -19.90 0.27 18.29
CA VAL A 208 -19.06 0.07 17.10
C VAL A 208 -17.85 0.96 17.29
N THR A 209 -16.67 0.35 17.40
CA THR A 209 -15.45 1.05 17.81
C THR A 209 -14.36 0.89 16.76
N HIS A 210 -13.58 1.95 16.55
CA HIS A 210 -12.32 1.86 15.81
C HIS A 210 -11.18 2.14 16.79
N GLN A 211 -10.89 1.13 17.61
CA GLN A 211 -9.88 1.17 18.66
C GLN A 211 -9.06 -0.12 18.64
N ARG A 212 -7.84 -0.05 19.18
CA ARG A 212 -7.03 -1.23 19.47
C ARG A 212 -7.65 -2.11 20.53
N GLU A 213 -7.29 -3.38 20.51
CA GLU A 213 -7.78 -4.39 21.45
C GLU A 213 -7.63 -3.99 22.92
N PRO A 214 -6.49 -3.46 23.38
CA PRO A 214 -6.37 -3.02 24.77
C PRO A 214 -7.34 -1.90 25.13
N ASN A 215 -7.67 -1.02 24.18
CA ASN A 215 -8.60 0.10 24.40
C ASN A 215 -10.06 -0.37 24.41
N ASP A 216 -10.42 -1.39 23.63
CA ASP A 216 -11.74 -2.04 23.76
C ASP A 216 -11.87 -2.83 25.06
N TYR A 217 -10.81 -3.48 25.53
CA TYR A 217 -10.80 -4.16 26.83
C TYR A 217 -11.00 -3.15 27.96
N LYS A 218 -10.23 -2.06 27.92
CA LYS A 218 -10.40 -0.94 28.85
C LYS A 218 -11.79 -0.32 28.77
N LEU A 219 -12.39 -0.22 27.59
CA LEU A 219 -13.77 0.22 27.45
C LEU A 219 -14.71 -0.72 28.21
N ALA A 220 -14.66 -2.03 27.95
CA ALA A 220 -15.50 -3.03 28.60
C ALA A 220 -15.34 -3.07 30.13
N GLU A 221 -14.10 -3.00 30.64
CA GLU A 221 -13.80 -2.99 32.07
C GLU A 221 -14.41 -1.80 32.80
N ASN A 222 -14.46 -0.63 32.15
CA ASN A 222 -14.97 0.61 32.74
C ASN A 222 -16.49 0.80 32.55
N LEU A 223 -17.16 -0.08 31.81
CA LEU A 223 -18.60 -0.01 31.61
C LEU A 223 -19.35 -0.61 32.81
N THR A 224 -20.51 -0.04 33.13
CA THR A 224 -21.46 -0.70 34.03
C THR A 224 -22.00 -1.97 33.34
N PRO A 225 -21.99 -3.14 34.02
CA PRO A 225 -22.49 -4.39 33.42
C PRO A 225 -23.91 -4.24 32.85
N GLY A 226 -24.13 -4.78 31.65
CA GLY A 226 -25.43 -4.73 30.96
C GLY A 226 -25.76 -3.39 30.28
N LEU A 227 -24.89 -2.38 30.40
CA LEU A 227 -25.12 -1.08 29.76
C LEU A 227 -24.92 -1.14 28.24
N VAL A 228 -23.82 -1.77 27.81
CA VAL A 228 -23.50 -2.11 26.42
C VAL A 228 -23.42 -3.63 26.35
N ASP A 229 -24.09 -4.25 25.37
CA ASP A 229 -24.18 -5.71 25.28
C ASP A 229 -23.00 -6.33 24.51
N ILE A 230 -22.52 -5.60 23.49
CA ILE A 230 -21.43 -6.05 22.62
C ILE A 230 -20.64 -4.87 22.05
N ILE A 231 -19.33 -5.06 21.95
CA ILE A 231 -18.36 -4.17 21.30
C ILE A 231 -17.90 -4.83 20.00
N LEU A 232 -18.07 -4.12 18.89
CA LEU A 232 -17.65 -4.51 17.56
C LEU A 232 -16.48 -3.59 17.15
N GLY A 233 -15.26 -4.11 17.22
CA GLY A 233 -14.00 -3.34 17.09
C GLY A 233 -13.31 -3.45 15.73
N GLY A 234 -12.22 -2.70 15.57
CA GLY A 234 -11.38 -2.68 14.35
C GLY A 234 -9.90 -2.37 14.65
N HIS A 235 -9.22 -1.71 13.71
CA HIS A 235 -7.86 -1.14 13.79
C HIS A 235 -6.68 -2.13 13.78
N ASP A 236 -6.78 -3.30 14.44
CA ASP A 236 -5.63 -4.20 14.64
C ASP A 236 -5.38 -5.23 13.51
N HIS A 237 -6.28 -5.32 12.54
CA HIS A 237 -6.22 -6.18 11.34
C HIS A 237 -6.20 -7.70 11.61
N PHE A 238 -6.44 -8.14 12.84
CA PHE A 238 -6.59 -9.56 13.17
C PHE A 238 -7.99 -9.90 13.64
N TYR A 239 -8.32 -11.19 13.55
CA TYR A 239 -9.57 -11.73 14.07
C TYR A 239 -9.38 -12.10 15.54
N ALA A 240 -10.24 -11.58 16.42
CA ALA A 240 -10.25 -11.96 17.83
C ALA A 240 -11.64 -11.83 18.45
N HIS A 241 -11.88 -12.65 19.47
CA HIS A 241 -13.06 -12.60 20.30
C HIS A 241 -12.66 -12.77 21.76
N ALA A 242 -13.23 -11.94 22.63
CA ALA A 242 -13.10 -12.04 24.08
C ALA A 242 -14.41 -11.66 24.77
N VAL A 243 -14.53 -12.03 26.04
CA VAL A 243 -15.61 -11.56 26.91
C VAL A 243 -14.97 -10.92 28.14
N VAL A 244 -15.21 -9.63 28.32
CA VAL A 244 -14.65 -8.84 29.42
C VAL A 244 -15.81 -8.14 30.11
N ASN A 245 -15.89 -8.26 31.44
CA ASN A 245 -16.98 -7.67 32.24
C ASN A 245 -18.40 -8.05 31.73
N GLY A 246 -18.55 -9.27 31.20
CA GLY A 246 -19.80 -9.76 30.61
C GLY A 246 -20.16 -9.19 29.24
N VAL A 247 -19.31 -8.36 28.65
CA VAL A 247 -19.49 -7.76 27.32
C VAL A 247 -18.67 -8.53 26.29
N HIS A 248 -19.28 -8.90 25.17
CA HIS A 248 -18.57 -9.53 24.06
C HIS A 248 -17.76 -8.47 23.30
N ILE A 249 -16.51 -8.79 22.96
CA ILE A 249 -15.63 -7.91 22.18
C ILE A 249 -15.18 -8.70 20.96
N LEU A 250 -15.47 -8.18 19.77
CA LEU A 250 -15.26 -8.90 18.51
C LEU A 250 -14.54 -8.04 17.47
N ARG A 251 -13.53 -8.62 16.84
CA ARG A 251 -12.84 -8.11 15.65
C ARG A 251 -12.94 -9.15 14.54
N SER A 252 -13.15 -8.70 13.32
CA SER A 252 -13.47 -9.55 12.17
C SER A 252 -12.38 -9.55 11.10
N GLY A 253 -11.11 -9.34 11.47
CA GLY A 253 -9.98 -9.45 10.55
C GLY A 253 -9.69 -8.17 9.77
N THR A 254 -9.46 -8.30 8.46
CA THR A 254 -9.12 -7.17 7.55
C THR A 254 -9.38 -7.55 6.08
N ASP A 255 -9.41 -6.57 5.17
CA ASP A 255 -9.38 -6.68 3.71
C ASP A 255 -10.42 -7.62 3.09
N PHE A 256 -11.61 -7.66 3.69
CA PHE A 256 -12.66 -8.60 3.34
C PHE A 256 -12.19 -10.07 3.42
N LYS A 257 -11.08 -10.40 4.09
CA LYS A 257 -10.57 -11.77 4.24
C LYS A 257 -11.43 -12.58 5.20
N GLN A 258 -12.03 -11.90 6.17
CA GLN A 258 -12.91 -12.48 7.16
C GLN A 258 -14.19 -11.66 7.34
N LEU A 259 -15.24 -12.33 7.80
CA LEU A 259 -16.51 -11.77 8.25
C LEU A 259 -16.95 -12.50 9.51
N SER A 260 -17.60 -11.82 10.43
CA SER A 260 -18.31 -12.46 11.55
C SER A 260 -19.81 -12.41 11.33
N TYR A 261 -20.46 -13.55 11.53
CA TYR A 261 -21.92 -13.67 11.60
C TYR A 261 -22.30 -14.01 13.03
N LEU A 262 -23.26 -13.27 13.58
CA LEU A 262 -23.71 -13.40 14.95
C LEU A 262 -25.21 -13.68 15.00
N GLU A 263 -25.59 -14.58 15.89
CA GLU A 263 -26.97 -14.82 16.28
C GLU A 263 -27.12 -14.42 17.75
N ALA A 264 -28.18 -13.69 18.08
CA ALA A 264 -28.39 -13.17 19.43
C ALA A 264 -29.79 -13.50 19.96
N TRP A 265 -29.87 -13.89 21.22
CA TRP A 265 -31.11 -14.19 21.95
C TRP A 265 -31.20 -13.35 23.21
N ARG A 266 -32.39 -12.85 23.52
CA ARG A 266 -32.65 -12.18 24.80
C ARG A 266 -32.59 -13.22 25.93
N ARG A 267 -31.95 -12.86 27.04
CA ARG A 267 -31.93 -13.71 28.24
C ARG A 267 -33.31 -13.77 28.90
N ALA A 268 -33.62 -14.93 29.50
CA ALA A 268 -34.91 -15.18 30.14
C ALA A 268 -35.14 -14.34 31.41
N ASP A 269 -34.06 -13.89 32.06
CA ASP A 269 -34.09 -12.95 33.20
C ASP A 269 -34.32 -11.50 32.77
N GLY A 270 -34.36 -11.22 31.46
CA GLY A 270 -34.55 -9.90 30.88
C GLY A 270 -33.31 -9.00 30.94
N ALA A 271 -32.18 -9.46 31.47
CA ALA A 271 -30.97 -8.68 31.69
C ALA A 271 -29.81 -9.16 30.79
N GLY A 272 -29.89 -8.80 29.51
CA GLY A 272 -28.81 -8.98 28.54
C GLY A 272 -29.10 -10.01 27.44
N TRP A 273 -28.04 -10.39 26.74
CA TRP A 273 -28.11 -11.16 25.50
C TRP A 273 -27.12 -12.33 25.53
N ASP A 274 -27.51 -13.42 24.88
CA ASP A 274 -26.66 -14.57 24.59
C ASP A 274 -26.30 -14.55 23.10
N PHE A 275 -25.05 -14.82 22.77
CA PHE A 275 -24.54 -14.75 21.40
C PHE A 275 -23.96 -16.08 20.92
N ASP A 276 -24.18 -16.39 19.65
CA ASP A 276 -23.40 -17.37 18.90
C ASP A 276 -22.63 -16.63 17.81
N ILE A 277 -21.32 -16.87 17.72
CA ILE A 277 -20.41 -16.14 16.83
C ILE A 277 -19.72 -17.12 15.90
N VAL A 278 -19.93 -16.91 14.60
CA VAL A 278 -19.32 -17.66 13.52
C VAL A 278 -18.35 -16.76 12.75
N ARG A 279 -17.11 -17.23 12.59
CA ARG A 279 -16.13 -16.67 11.67
C ARG A 279 -16.30 -17.28 10.29
N ARG A 280 -16.26 -16.44 9.26
CA ARG A 280 -16.23 -16.81 7.85
C ARG A 280 -14.96 -16.31 7.18
N ASP A 281 -14.07 -17.23 6.85
CA ASP A 281 -12.89 -17.02 6.03
C ASP A 281 -13.27 -17.07 4.55
N LEU A 282 -12.91 -16.02 3.82
CA LEU A 282 -13.20 -15.92 2.40
C LEU A 282 -12.17 -16.68 1.58
N VAL A 283 -12.44 -17.97 1.40
CA VAL A 283 -11.56 -18.89 0.70
C VAL A 283 -11.91 -19.05 -0.77
N ARG A 284 -10.91 -19.35 -1.61
CA ARG A 284 -11.05 -19.39 -3.08
C ARG A 284 -12.14 -20.35 -3.60
N SER A 285 -12.54 -21.36 -2.84
CA SER A 285 -13.61 -22.29 -3.22
C SER A 285 -15.01 -21.67 -3.17
N ILE A 286 -15.24 -20.62 -2.37
CA ILE A 286 -16.50 -19.88 -2.34
C ILE A 286 -16.69 -19.20 -3.71
N PRO A 287 -17.84 -19.26 -4.39
CA PRO A 287 -18.06 -18.53 -5.64
C PRO A 287 -18.04 -17.00 -5.46
N GLU A 288 -17.85 -16.27 -6.57
CA GLU A 288 -17.89 -14.81 -6.60
C GLU A 288 -19.27 -14.31 -7.04
N ASP A 289 -19.75 -13.22 -6.43
CA ASP A 289 -20.99 -12.56 -6.82
C ASP A 289 -20.80 -11.90 -8.19
N PRO A 290 -21.60 -12.24 -9.21
CA PRO A 290 -21.39 -11.73 -10.57
C PRO A 290 -21.49 -10.19 -10.66
N SER A 291 -22.38 -9.59 -9.88
CA SER A 291 -22.60 -8.13 -9.89
C SER A 291 -21.42 -7.40 -9.25
N ALA A 292 -20.94 -7.85 -8.09
CA ALA A 292 -19.76 -7.30 -7.44
C ALA A 292 -18.49 -7.52 -8.25
N ARG A 293 -18.32 -8.70 -8.87
CA ARG A 293 -17.22 -8.96 -9.81
C ARG A 293 -17.22 -7.97 -10.98
N ALA A 294 -18.39 -7.64 -11.53
CA ALA A 294 -18.50 -6.63 -12.57
C ALA A 294 -18.13 -5.23 -12.08
N MET A 295 -18.46 -4.86 -10.83
CA MET A 295 -18.06 -3.59 -10.22
C MET A 295 -16.53 -3.49 -10.05
N VAL A 296 -15.90 -4.53 -9.49
CA VAL A 296 -14.44 -4.62 -9.38
C VAL A 296 -13.80 -4.56 -10.77
N GLY A 297 -14.36 -5.27 -11.76
CA GLY A 297 -13.89 -5.23 -13.14
C GLY A 297 -13.93 -3.83 -13.75
N ARG A 298 -15.00 -3.06 -13.52
CA ARG A 298 -15.10 -1.66 -13.99
C ARG A 298 -14.05 -0.77 -13.33
N LEU A 299 -13.92 -0.84 -12.01
CA LEU A 299 -12.95 -0.04 -11.25
C LEU A 299 -11.50 -0.32 -11.71
N THR A 300 -11.16 -1.59 -11.87
CA THR A 300 -9.81 -2.01 -12.22
C THR A 300 -9.50 -1.81 -13.70
N SER A 301 -10.49 -1.81 -14.60
CA SER A 301 -10.26 -1.77 -16.06
C SER A 301 -9.42 -0.59 -16.54
N SER A 302 -9.58 0.60 -15.94
CA SER A 302 -8.83 1.80 -16.30
C SER A 302 -7.39 1.79 -15.77
N LEU A 303 -7.13 1.09 -14.66
CA LEU A 303 -5.81 1.06 -14.00
C LEU A 303 -4.99 -0.18 -14.38
N LYS A 304 -5.65 -1.29 -14.72
CA LYS A 304 -5.07 -2.63 -14.87
C LYS A 304 -3.92 -2.67 -15.87
N ALA A 305 -4.05 -2.03 -17.03
CA ALA A 305 -3.01 -2.08 -18.06
C ALA A 305 -1.67 -1.47 -17.60
N LYS A 306 -1.72 -0.41 -16.78
CA LYS A 306 -0.51 0.23 -16.23
C LYS A 306 0.03 -0.51 -15.01
N LEU A 307 -0.87 -1.01 -14.17
CA LEU A 307 -0.57 -1.66 -12.89
C LEU A 307 -0.04 -3.09 -13.01
N GLU A 308 -0.48 -3.83 -14.02
CA GLU A 308 -0.04 -5.21 -14.29
C GLU A 308 1.34 -5.28 -14.96
N LYS A 309 1.94 -4.14 -15.28
CA LYS A 309 3.25 -4.08 -15.92
C LYS A 309 4.31 -4.71 -14.99
N PRO A 310 5.06 -5.73 -15.46
CA PRO A 310 6.14 -6.31 -14.68
C PRO A 310 7.28 -5.30 -14.54
N ILE A 311 7.77 -5.14 -13.32
CA ILE A 311 8.88 -4.24 -12.99
C ILE A 311 10.15 -5.01 -12.65
N GLY A 312 10.02 -6.19 -12.05
CA GLY A 312 11.16 -6.97 -11.59
C GLY A 312 10.74 -8.35 -11.11
N TYR A 313 11.64 -9.02 -10.41
CA TYR A 313 11.41 -10.35 -9.86
C TYR A 313 12.03 -10.41 -8.46
N THR A 314 11.39 -11.15 -7.55
CA THR A 314 11.98 -11.53 -6.25
C THR A 314 12.20 -13.04 -6.21
N THR A 315 13.35 -13.48 -5.70
CA THR A 315 13.68 -14.90 -5.52
C THR A 315 13.29 -15.43 -4.13
N ARG A 316 12.95 -14.52 -3.21
CA ARG A 316 12.48 -14.84 -1.86
C ARG A 316 11.11 -14.22 -1.58
N PRO A 317 10.30 -14.81 -0.68
CA PRO A 317 9.08 -14.17 -0.22
C PRO A 317 9.41 -12.85 0.46
N LEU A 318 8.68 -11.77 0.14
CA LEU A 318 8.80 -10.48 0.82
C LEU A 318 7.65 -10.34 1.82
N ASP A 319 7.99 -10.17 3.11
CA ASP A 319 6.98 -10.15 4.17
C ASP A 319 6.52 -8.72 4.48
N GLY A 320 5.37 -8.34 3.95
CA GLY A 320 4.72 -7.05 4.19
C GLY A 320 3.54 -7.14 5.15
N ARG A 321 3.39 -8.22 5.92
CA ARG A 321 2.27 -8.41 6.87
C ARG A 321 2.31 -7.36 7.97
N PHE A 322 1.16 -6.82 8.33
CA PHE A 322 0.98 -5.83 9.40
C PHE A 322 1.63 -6.29 10.72
N SER A 323 1.37 -7.54 11.12
CA SER A 323 1.91 -8.13 12.35
C SER A 323 3.43 -8.32 12.36
N THR A 324 4.05 -8.40 11.17
CA THR A 324 5.50 -8.58 11.06
C THR A 324 6.20 -7.22 11.05
N VAL A 325 5.81 -6.33 10.14
CA VAL A 325 6.48 -5.04 9.94
C VAL A 325 6.37 -4.12 11.16
N ARG A 326 5.41 -4.37 12.06
CA ARG A 326 5.16 -3.62 13.29
C ARG A 326 5.68 -4.26 14.58
N GLN A 327 6.32 -5.44 14.52
CA GLN A 327 6.84 -6.12 15.72
C GLN A 327 8.27 -6.62 15.57
N ARG A 328 8.75 -6.84 14.35
CA ARG A 328 10.03 -7.48 14.10
C ARG A 328 10.62 -7.05 12.77
N GLU A 329 11.86 -7.47 12.53
CA GLU A 329 12.53 -7.25 11.25
C GLU A 329 11.74 -7.88 10.09
N SER A 330 11.52 -7.08 9.04
CA SER A 330 10.97 -7.55 7.76
C SER A 330 12.03 -7.41 6.67
N ASN A 331 12.15 -8.42 5.81
CA ASN A 331 13.04 -8.34 4.66
C ASN A 331 12.57 -7.32 3.60
N LEU A 332 11.27 -7.01 3.55
CA LEU A 332 10.74 -5.92 2.73
C LEU A 332 11.11 -4.55 3.33
N GLY A 333 11.07 -4.44 4.67
CA GLY A 333 11.54 -3.26 5.40
C GLY A 333 13.03 -3.00 5.17
N ASN A 334 13.86 -4.03 5.31
CA ASN A 334 15.30 -3.95 5.01
C ASN A 334 15.56 -3.44 3.61
N PHE A 335 14.88 -4.03 2.61
CA PHE A 335 15.05 -3.64 1.21
C PHE A 335 14.70 -2.17 0.96
N ALA A 336 13.57 -1.70 1.51
CA ALA A 336 13.15 -0.31 1.35
C ALA A 336 14.15 0.66 2.02
N CYS A 337 14.54 0.38 3.27
CA CYS A 337 15.50 1.22 3.99
C CYS A 337 16.90 1.20 3.34
N ASP A 338 17.36 0.07 2.81
CA ASP A 338 18.61 -0.02 2.07
C ASP A 338 18.59 0.88 0.85
N LEU A 339 17.51 0.83 0.09
CA LEU A 339 17.32 1.67 -1.08
C LEU A 339 17.29 3.17 -0.74
N MET A 340 16.58 3.55 0.33
CA MET A 340 16.59 4.93 0.84
C MET A 340 18.01 5.38 1.18
N ARG A 341 18.75 4.58 1.95
CA ARG A 341 20.12 4.88 2.37
C ARG A 341 21.07 5.02 1.17
N PHE A 342 21.04 4.06 0.25
CA PHE A 342 21.96 4.03 -0.89
C PHE A 342 21.68 5.13 -1.92
N TYR A 343 20.41 5.47 -2.17
CA TYR A 343 20.04 6.52 -3.12
C TYR A 343 20.61 7.88 -2.70
N TYR A 344 20.49 8.21 -1.41
CA TYR A 344 20.92 9.49 -0.86
C TYR A 344 22.35 9.50 -0.30
N GLY A 345 23.04 8.35 -0.28
CA GLY A 345 24.35 8.24 0.37
C GLY A 345 24.32 8.55 1.86
N ALA A 346 23.21 8.27 2.54
CA ALA A 346 23.04 8.53 3.96
C ALA A 346 23.84 7.53 4.83
N ASP A 347 24.17 7.93 6.06
CA ASP A 347 24.89 7.07 7.01
C ASP A 347 23.99 5.89 7.44
N CYS A 348 22.71 6.15 7.65
CA CYS A 348 21.71 5.18 8.06
C CYS A 348 20.32 5.51 7.50
N ALA A 349 19.41 4.54 7.54
CA ALA A 349 18.01 4.79 7.24
C ALA A 349 17.08 4.12 8.26
N MET A 350 15.95 4.78 8.52
CA MET A 350 14.91 4.29 9.40
C MET A 350 13.54 4.66 8.84
N MET A 351 12.60 3.74 8.94
CA MET A 351 11.23 3.94 8.48
C MET A 351 10.27 3.25 9.44
N ALA A 352 9.21 3.94 9.84
CA ALA A 352 8.13 3.36 10.64
C ALA A 352 7.45 2.22 9.87
N GLY A 353 7.24 1.06 10.51
CA GLY A 353 6.63 -0.13 9.93
C GLY A 353 5.22 0.13 9.38
N GLY A 354 4.50 1.09 9.95
CA GLY A 354 3.21 1.58 9.45
C GLY A 354 3.25 2.15 8.02
N THR A 355 4.44 2.40 7.46
CA THR A 355 4.62 2.78 6.05
C THR A 355 4.31 1.62 5.09
N ILE A 356 4.58 0.38 5.51
CA ILE A 356 4.42 -0.81 4.66
C ILE A 356 2.98 -1.32 4.82
N ARG A 357 2.16 -1.17 3.79
CA ARG A 357 0.70 -1.42 3.84
C ARG A 357 0.22 -2.65 3.09
N GLY A 358 1.13 -3.46 2.53
CA GLY A 358 0.73 -4.57 1.66
C GLY A 358 -0.04 -5.70 2.35
N ASP A 359 -0.01 -5.79 3.69
CA ASP A 359 -0.57 -6.82 4.56
C ASP A 359 -0.61 -8.26 3.98
N GLN A 360 0.51 -8.64 3.35
CA GLN A 360 0.64 -9.96 2.73
C GLN A 360 2.11 -10.34 2.54
N ILE A 361 2.31 -11.61 2.20
CA ILE A 361 3.61 -12.12 1.76
C ILE A 361 3.63 -12.18 0.23
N TYR A 362 4.48 -11.38 -0.39
CA TYR A 362 4.71 -11.41 -1.84
C TYR A 362 5.63 -12.59 -2.16
N GLN A 363 5.04 -13.65 -2.72
CA GLN A 363 5.77 -14.88 -3.02
C GLN A 363 6.86 -14.69 -4.09
N PRO A 364 7.88 -15.55 -4.12
CA PRO A 364 8.89 -15.55 -5.18
C PRO A 364 8.26 -15.54 -6.58
N GLY A 365 8.72 -14.64 -7.45
CA GLY A 365 8.16 -14.47 -8.78
C GLY A 365 8.25 -13.03 -9.31
N VAL A 366 7.41 -12.74 -10.31
CA VAL A 366 7.28 -11.41 -10.92
C VAL A 366 6.74 -10.43 -9.90
N LEU A 367 7.41 -9.29 -9.75
CA LEU A 367 6.87 -8.10 -9.11
C LEU A 367 6.30 -7.17 -10.18
N LYS A 368 5.13 -6.61 -9.91
CA LYS A 368 4.37 -5.70 -10.77
C LYS A 368 4.33 -4.30 -10.17
N VAL A 369 3.98 -3.30 -10.98
CA VAL A 369 3.80 -1.92 -10.49
C VAL A 369 2.80 -1.87 -9.34
N LYS A 370 1.72 -2.65 -9.41
CA LYS A 370 0.73 -2.74 -8.32
C LYS A 370 1.30 -3.24 -7.01
N ASP A 371 2.28 -4.14 -7.04
CA ASP A 371 2.84 -4.72 -5.80
C ASP A 371 3.63 -3.67 -5.02
N ILE A 372 4.40 -2.80 -5.70
CA ILE A 372 5.06 -1.65 -5.06
C ILE A 372 4.03 -0.68 -4.50
N LEU A 373 3.03 -0.32 -5.30
CA LEU A 373 2.05 0.68 -4.89
C LEU A 373 1.17 0.19 -3.75
N ASN A 374 0.87 -1.11 -3.68
CA ASN A 374 0.17 -1.70 -2.54
C ASN A 374 1.03 -1.67 -1.28
N CYS A 375 2.33 -1.90 -1.39
CA CYS A 375 3.25 -1.78 -0.24
C CYS A 375 3.40 -0.33 0.24
N PHE A 376 3.49 0.62 -0.68
CA PHE A 376 3.77 2.03 -0.42
C PHE A 376 2.71 2.93 -1.10
N PRO A 377 1.46 2.92 -0.57
CA PRO A 377 0.33 3.63 -1.18
C PRO A 377 0.36 5.14 -0.91
N PHE A 378 1.05 5.55 0.14
CA PHE A 378 1.22 6.95 0.52
C PHE A 378 2.26 7.63 -0.36
N GLU A 379 2.00 8.89 -0.70
CA GLU A 379 2.94 9.79 -1.36
C GLU A 379 3.90 10.39 -0.33
N ASP A 380 4.71 9.52 0.28
CA ASP A 380 5.68 9.93 1.29
C ASP A 380 7.06 10.16 0.67
N PRO A 381 7.53 11.41 0.63
CA PRO A 381 8.89 11.71 0.23
C PRO A 381 9.88 11.23 1.31
N VAL A 382 11.04 10.77 0.84
CA VAL A 382 12.21 10.52 1.68
C VAL A 382 12.87 11.84 1.98
N VAL A 383 13.04 12.14 3.27
CA VAL A 383 13.75 13.32 3.77
C VAL A 383 15.08 12.91 4.38
N LEU A 384 16.05 13.82 4.37
CA LEU A 384 17.34 13.62 5.01
C LEU A 384 17.46 14.52 6.22
N LEU A 385 17.63 13.91 7.38
CA LEU A 385 17.76 14.62 8.64
C LEU A 385 19.20 14.53 9.14
N ARG A 386 19.78 15.66 9.52
CA ARG A 386 21.05 15.70 10.25
C ARG A 386 20.76 15.63 11.74
N ILE A 387 20.96 14.46 12.33
CA ILE A 387 20.60 14.18 13.72
C ILE A 387 21.84 13.87 14.57
N LYS A 388 21.72 14.08 15.89
CA LYS A 388 22.67 13.55 16.86
C LYS A 388 22.40 12.07 17.14
N GLY A 389 23.42 11.32 17.54
CA GLY A 389 23.24 9.92 17.95
C GLY A 389 22.20 9.75 19.06
N GLN A 390 22.09 10.72 19.97
CA GLN A 390 21.04 10.72 21.01
C GLN A 390 19.63 10.72 20.41
N ALA A 391 19.35 11.63 19.47
CA ALA A 391 18.04 11.74 18.84
C ALA A 391 17.64 10.45 18.08
N LEU A 392 18.62 9.78 17.45
CA LEU A 392 18.40 8.48 16.82
C LEU A 392 18.07 7.40 17.86
N PHE A 393 18.81 7.36 18.96
CA PHE A 393 18.55 6.41 20.04
C PHE A 393 17.16 6.60 20.65
N ASP A 394 16.77 7.84 20.91
CA ASP A 394 15.45 8.19 21.43
C ASP A 394 14.34 7.81 20.43
N ALA A 395 14.60 7.94 19.13
CA ALA A 395 13.67 7.52 18.10
C ALA A 395 13.51 5.98 18.05
N LEU A 396 14.59 5.22 18.23
CA LEU A 396 14.53 3.75 18.35
C LEU A 396 13.75 3.33 19.60
N GLU A 397 13.99 3.99 20.74
CA GLU A 397 13.23 3.78 21.99
C GLU A 397 11.74 4.06 21.81
N ASN A 398 11.37 5.19 21.18
CA ASN A 398 9.97 5.45 20.83
C ASN A 398 9.39 4.34 19.95
N GLY A 399 10.16 3.89 18.95
CA GLY A 399 9.75 2.86 18.01
C GLY A 399 9.38 1.52 18.68
N VAL A 400 10.06 1.16 19.76
CA VAL A 400 9.76 -0.07 20.52
C VAL A 400 8.91 0.17 21.78
N SER A 401 8.58 1.42 22.12
CA SER A 401 7.95 1.82 23.39
C SER A 401 6.57 1.23 23.65
N GLN A 402 5.78 0.99 22.59
CA GLN A 402 4.38 0.54 22.70
C GLN A 402 4.20 -0.96 22.48
N LEU A 403 5.26 -1.73 22.22
CA LEU A 403 5.16 -3.19 22.13
C LEU A 403 4.60 -3.78 23.44
N PRO A 404 3.75 -4.83 23.38
CA PRO A 404 3.39 -5.63 22.20
C PRO A 404 2.28 -5.05 21.31
N ALA A 405 1.77 -3.85 21.59
CA ALA A 405 0.78 -3.21 20.72
C ALA A 405 1.35 -3.00 19.30
N LEU A 406 0.54 -3.29 18.29
CA LEU A 406 0.92 -3.26 16.86
C LEU A 406 0.96 -1.84 16.30
N GLU A 407 1.72 -0.95 16.93
CA GLU A 407 1.84 0.44 16.54
C GLU A 407 2.64 0.62 15.24
N GLY A 408 2.28 1.64 14.47
CA GLY A 408 2.97 1.97 13.21
C GLY A 408 4.45 2.33 13.40
N ARG A 409 4.82 2.83 14.59
CA ARG A 409 6.14 3.38 14.91
C ARG A 409 7.29 2.38 14.97
N PHE A 410 7.03 1.07 14.95
CA PHE A 410 8.11 0.09 15.01
C PHE A 410 9.12 0.31 13.86
N PRO A 411 10.44 0.45 14.12
CA PRO A 411 11.38 0.90 13.13
C PRO A 411 11.89 -0.26 12.26
N GLN A 412 11.74 -0.14 10.95
CA GLN A 412 12.53 -0.90 9.97
C GLN A 412 13.78 -0.09 9.62
N VAL A 413 14.93 -0.74 9.46
CA VAL A 413 16.23 -0.03 9.47
C VAL A 413 17.21 -0.49 8.39
N SER A 414 18.17 0.39 8.05
CA SER A 414 19.35 0.08 7.23
C SER A 414 20.61 0.68 7.84
N ASN A 415 21.68 -0.11 7.86
CA ASN A 415 22.96 0.18 8.51
C ASN A 415 22.85 0.50 10.02
N ILE A 416 21.71 0.20 10.63
CA ILE A 416 21.48 0.22 12.07
C ILE A 416 21.25 -1.22 12.49
N SER A 417 21.84 -1.63 13.61
CA SER A 417 21.41 -2.83 14.32
C SER A 417 21.17 -2.51 15.79
N PHE A 418 20.13 -3.09 16.38
CA PHE A 418 19.82 -2.88 17.78
C PHE A 418 19.16 -4.11 18.39
N SER A 419 19.25 -4.23 19.71
CA SER A 419 18.44 -5.17 20.47
C SER A 419 17.51 -4.46 21.43
N TYR A 420 16.38 -5.10 21.70
CA TYR A 420 15.43 -4.61 22.69
C TYR A 420 14.81 -5.74 23.50
N ASN A 421 14.46 -5.42 24.74
CA ASN A 421 13.68 -6.27 25.62
C ASN A 421 12.26 -5.70 25.78
N PRO A 422 11.22 -6.37 25.27
CA PRO A 422 9.84 -5.90 25.39
C PRO A 422 9.32 -5.88 26.84
N SER A 423 9.96 -6.65 27.74
CA SER A 423 9.62 -6.70 29.17
C SER A 423 10.14 -5.49 29.96
N SER A 424 11.10 -4.74 29.41
CA SER A 424 11.61 -3.52 30.04
C SER A 424 10.59 -2.37 29.96
N PRO A 425 10.63 -1.41 30.91
CA PRO A 425 9.77 -0.23 30.86
C PRO A 425 9.96 0.57 29.57
N PRO A 426 8.89 1.13 28.97
CA PRO A 426 8.98 2.03 27.82
C PRO A 426 9.99 3.16 28.06
N GLY A 427 10.87 3.42 27.08
CA GLY A 427 11.97 4.40 27.20
C GLY A 427 13.27 3.83 27.79
N SER A 428 13.30 2.54 28.13
CA SER A 428 14.53 1.81 28.50
C SER A 428 14.49 0.38 27.97
N ARG A 429 13.97 0.21 26.75
CA ARG A 429 13.81 -1.11 26.11
C ARG A 429 15.00 -1.49 25.26
N ILE A 430 15.75 -0.53 24.73
CA ILE A 430 16.92 -0.75 23.87
C ILE A 430 18.12 -1.10 24.76
N ASN A 431 18.70 -2.29 24.58
CA ASN A 431 19.88 -2.71 25.35
C ASN A 431 21.18 -2.26 24.68
N TRP A 432 21.26 -2.37 23.36
CA TRP A 432 22.35 -1.83 22.57
C TRP A 432 21.84 -1.40 21.19
N ALA A 433 22.49 -0.39 20.63
CA ALA A 433 22.25 0.07 19.27
C ALA A 433 23.58 0.44 18.61
N LYS A 434 23.70 0.13 17.32
CA LYS A 434 24.92 0.27 16.51
C LYS A 434 24.59 0.85 15.15
N ILE A 435 25.52 1.63 14.59
CA ILE A 435 25.51 2.10 13.20
C ILE A 435 26.78 1.60 12.52
N GLY A 436 26.67 0.97 11.35
CA GLY A 436 27.84 0.43 10.65
C GLY A 436 28.64 -0.60 11.46
N GLY A 437 27.99 -1.28 12.39
CA GLY A 437 28.61 -2.26 13.29
C GLY A 437 29.30 -1.65 14.53
N GLN A 438 29.38 -0.32 14.65
CA GLN A 438 29.95 0.37 15.81
C GLN A 438 28.84 0.88 16.75
N PRO A 439 29.05 0.93 18.08
CA PRO A 439 28.10 1.54 19.01
C PRO A 439 27.76 2.98 18.61
N ILE A 440 26.51 3.40 18.83
CA ILE A 440 26.10 4.79 18.57
C ILE A 440 26.91 5.74 19.45
N ASP A 441 27.64 6.66 18.83
CA ASP A 441 28.17 7.83 19.52
C ASP A 441 27.08 8.91 19.62
N PHE A 442 26.64 9.22 20.83
CA PHE A 442 25.55 10.16 21.10
C PHE A 442 25.87 11.61 20.69
N GLY A 443 27.15 12.01 20.72
CA GLY A 443 27.59 13.36 20.37
C GLY A 443 27.84 13.55 18.88
N GLN A 444 28.12 12.46 18.16
CA GLN A 444 28.32 12.46 16.71
C GLN A 444 27.02 12.80 15.98
N SER A 445 27.17 13.50 14.84
CA SER A 445 26.07 13.77 13.92
C SER A 445 26.06 12.74 12.80
N TYR A 446 24.88 12.22 12.49
CA TYR A 446 24.62 11.26 11.43
C TYR A 446 23.59 11.82 10.45
N LEU A 447 23.74 11.47 9.19
CA LEU A 447 22.74 11.70 8.16
C LEU A 447 21.77 10.52 8.12
N LEU A 448 20.52 10.75 8.54
CA LEU A 448 19.44 9.78 8.56
C LEU A 448 18.52 9.98 7.36
N ALA A 449 18.36 8.95 6.52
CA ALA A 449 17.26 8.89 5.56
C ALA A 449 15.99 8.35 6.23
N THR A 450 14.93 9.16 6.23
CA THR A 450 13.64 8.83 6.86
C THR A 450 12.48 9.41 6.04
N ARG A 451 11.28 9.44 6.61
CA ARG A 451 10.08 10.04 6.01
C ARG A 451 9.76 11.41 6.62
N GLY A 452 9.20 12.30 5.81
CA GLY A 452 8.66 13.58 6.28
C GLY A 452 7.67 13.43 7.44
N TYR A 453 6.79 12.41 7.37
CA TYR A 453 5.89 12.02 8.47
C TYR A 453 6.61 11.85 9.83
N MET A 454 7.78 11.22 9.84
CA MET A 454 8.59 11.06 11.05
C MET A 454 9.33 12.35 11.41
N GLY A 455 9.80 13.13 10.42
CA GLY A 455 10.41 14.44 10.61
C GLY A 455 9.46 15.48 11.22
N ARG A 456 8.15 15.38 10.96
CA ARG A 456 7.11 16.19 11.63
C ARG A 456 6.73 15.69 13.03
N GLY A 457 7.49 14.74 13.58
CA GLY A 457 7.27 14.17 14.92
C GLY A 457 6.01 13.31 15.08
N LYS A 458 5.36 12.89 13.98
CA LYS A 458 4.16 12.04 14.04
C LYS A 458 4.49 10.65 14.58
N ASP A 459 3.48 9.93 15.06
CA ASP A 459 3.63 8.61 15.71
C ASP A 459 4.63 8.58 16.89
N GLY A 460 4.80 9.73 17.55
CA GLY A 460 5.65 9.89 18.73
C GLY A 460 7.13 10.18 18.44
N PHE A 461 7.53 10.38 17.18
CA PHE A 461 8.93 10.68 16.81
C PHE A 461 9.37 12.12 17.12
N ALA A 462 9.03 12.64 18.30
CA ALA A 462 9.36 14.00 18.71
C ALA A 462 10.87 14.30 18.68
N SER A 463 11.72 13.29 18.89
CA SER A 463 13.19 13.43 18.79
C SER A 463 13.68 13.72 17.38
N LEU A 464 12.85 13.49 16.35
CA LEU A 464 13.15 13.77 14.95
C LEU A 464 12.49 15.06 14.45
N LEU A 465 11.83 15.82 15.33
CA LEU A 465 11.09 17.02 14.95
C LEU A 465 12.02 18.05 14.29
N VAL A 466 11.70 18.40 13.05
CA VAL A 466 12.47 19.34 12.23
C VAL A 466 12.23 20.79 12.66
N GLN A 467 13.22 21.65 12.41
CA GLN A 467 13.17 23.08 12.75
C GLN A 467 11.99 23.83 12.14
N SER A 468 11.57 23.47 10.93
CA SER A 468 10.40 24.04 10.24
C SER A 468 9.09 23.80 10.98
N GLU A 469 9.02 22.75 11.80
CA GLU A 469 7.88 22.35 12.62
C GLU A 469 8.11 22.66 14.12
N GLY A 470 9.13 23.47 14.44
CA GLY A 470 9.44 23.91 15.80
C GLY A 470 10.35 22.98 16.62
N GLY A 471 11.03 22.02 15.98
CA GLY A 471 12.01 21.13 16.61
C GLY A 471 13.47 21.60 16.49
N GLU A 472 14.41 20.71 16.80
CA GLU A 472 15.85 21.00 16.83
C GLU A 472 16.63 20.43 15.63
N VAL A 473 16.02 19.50 14.89
CA VAL A 473 16.69 18.74 13.82
C VAL A 473 16.78 19.54 12.53
N GLU A 474 17.98 19.58 11.94
CA GLU A 474 18.22 20.17 10.64
C GLU A 474 17.78 19.21 9.52
N GLU A 475 16.97 19.70 8.60
CA GLU A 475 16.53 18.99 7.41
C GLU A 475 17.44 19.36 6.22
N VAL A 476 18.21 18.39 5.73
CA VAL A 476 19.15 18.56 4.61
C VAL A 476 18.44 18.40 3.27
N VAL A 477 17.43 17.53 3.23
CA VAL A 477 16.53 17.36 2.08
C VAL A 477 15.12 17.37 2.63
N ASP A 478 14.36 18.40 2.24
CA ASP A 478 12.98 18.60 2.63
C ASP A 478 11.99 17.72 1.86
N GLU A 479 10.73 17.76 2.28
CA GLU A 479 9.66 17.00 1.64
C GLU A 479 9.40 17.39 0.18
N GLU A 480 9.66 18.66 -0.19
CA GLU A 480 9.49 19.16 -1.55
C GLU A 480 10.58 18.63 -2.49
N SER A 481 11.79 18.44 -1.97
CA SER A 481 12.96 17.95 -2.69
C SER A 481 13.12 16.41 -2.60
N GLY A 482 12.44 15.79 -1.65
CA GLY A 482 12.48 14.36 -1.37
C GLY A 482 11.78 13.51 -2.44
N ILE A 483 12.34 12.34 -2.72
CA ILE A 483 11.77 11.40 -3.69
C ILE A 483 10.85 10.42 -2.97
N LEU A 484 9.70 10.14 -3.57
CA LEU A 484 8.77 9.14 -3.06
C LEU A 484 9.42 7.75 -2.99
N ILE A 485 9.21 7.02 -1.90
CA ILE A 485 9.72 5.64 -1.74
C ILE A 485 9.29 4.74 -2.91
N SER A 486 8.04 4.90 -3.38
CA SER A 486 7.51 4.16 -4.52
C SER A 486 8.23 4.49 -5.85
N THR A 487 8.69 5.73 -6.02
CA THR A 487 9.48 6.17 -7.18
C THR A 487 10.89 5.60 -7.10
N LEU A 488 11.51 5.62 -5.92
CA LEU A 488 12.84 5.08 -5.68
C LEU A 488 12.87 3.56 -5.99
N LEU A 489 11.89 2.80 -5.49
CA LEU A 489 11.73 1.37 -5.83
C LEU A 489 11.56 1.15 -7.34
N ARG A 490 10.74 1.98 -8.01
CA ARG A 490 10.54 1.89 -9.47
C ARG A 490 11.82 2.18 -10.25
N GLN A 491 12.55 3.23 -9.87
CA GLN A 491 13.83 3.57 -10.49
C GLN A 491 14.86 2.45 -10.32
N TYR A 492 14.93 1.84 -9.15
CA TYR A 492 15.79 0.69 -8.90
C TYR A 492 15.48 -0.49 -9.84
N PHE A 493 14.21 -0.86 -9.99
CA PHE A 493 13.84 -1.94 -10.92
C PHE A 493 14.03 -1.55 -12.40
N LEU A 494 13.80 -0.29 -12.75
CA LEU A 494 14.06 0.22 -14.09
C LEU A 494 15.55 0.20 -14.42
N SER A 495 16.41 0.62 -13.49
CA SER A 495 17.86 0.58 -13.65
C SER A 495 18.36 -0.85 -13.76
N LEU A 496 17.85 -1.80 -12.96
CA LEU A 496 18.15 -3.23 -13.13
C LEU A 496 17.77 -3.75 -14.52
N LYS A 497 16.63 -3.32 -15.06
CA LYS A 497 16.20 -3.70 -16.42
C LYS A 497 17.11 -3.08 -17.49
N VAL A 498 17.53 -1.83 -17.32
CA VAL A 498 18.49 -1.16 -18.22
C VAL A 498 19.86 -1.83 -18.14
N LEU A 499 20.40 -2.04 -16.95
CA LEU A 499 21.65 -2.77 -16.71
C LEU A 499 21.60 -4.20 -17.24
N GLY A 500 20.46 -4.89 -17.09
CA GLY A 500 20.24 -6.21 -17.69
C GLY A 500 20.19 -6.19 -19.22
N LYS A 501 19.67 -5.11 -19.83
CA LYS A 501 19.77 -4.87 -21.28
C LYS A 501 21.20 -4.50 -21.69
N TRP A 502 21.95 -3.79 -20.85
CA TRP A 502 23.36 -3.44 -21.09
C TRP A 502 24.28 -4.65 -20.93
N GLN A 503 23.98 -5.60 -20.03
CA GLN A 503 24.63 -6.91 -19.98
C GLN A 503 24.36 -7.76 -21.23
N ARG A 504 23.30 -7.43 -21.99
CA ARG A 504 23.02 -7.97 -23.33
C ARG A 504 23.57 -7.06 -24.44
N TRP A 505 24.70 -6.38 -24.21
CA TRP A 505 25.51 -5.86 -25.31
C TRP A 505 25.95 -7.06 -26.16
N SER A 506 25.24 -7.31 -27.26
CA SER A 506 25.62 -8.37 -28.17
C SER A 506 27.03 -8.10 -28.70
N GLN A 507 27.83 -9.14 -28.95
CA GLN A 507 29.14 -8.97 -29.60
C GLN A 507 29.05 -8.13 -30.89
N SER A 508 27.89 -8.10 -31.56
CA SER A 508 27.66 -7.25 -32.74
C SER A 508 27.55 -5.77 -32.40
N LEU A 509 26.94 -5.41 -31.27
CA LEU A 509 26.84 -4.04 -30.78
C LEU A 509 28.14 -3.59 -30.11
N THR A 510 28.84 -4.47 -29.39
CA THR A 510 30.21 -4.21 -28.92
C THR A 510 31.19 -4.07 -30.09
N ARG A 511 31.02 -4.85 -31.18
CA ARG A 511 31.75 -4.62 -32.43
C ARG A 511 31.33 -3.34 -33.12
N HIS A 512 30.04 -3.00 -33.14
CA HIS A 512 29.55 -1.77 -33.76
C HIS A 512 30.11 -0.55 -33.02
N TRP A 513 29.91 -0.45 -31.71
CA TRP A 513 30.43 0.65 -30.89
C TRP A 513 31.95 0.60 -30.73
N GLY A 514 32.56 -0.59 -30.74
CA GLY A 514 34.02 -0.75 -30.83
C GLY A 514 34.59 -0.34 -32.19
N THR A 515 33.82 -0.47 -33.28
CA THR A 515 34.17 0.03 -34.62
C THR A 515 33.95 1.54 -34.70
N VAL A 516 32.87 2.06 -34.12
CA VAL A 516 32.63 3.50 -33.97
C VAL A 516 33.75 4.14 -33.14
N HIS A 517 34.11 3.55 -32.00
CA HIS A 517 35.24 3.98 -31.16
C HIS A 517 36.58 3.86 -31.90
N LYS A 518 36.87 2.75 -32.59
CA LYS A 518 38.07 2.63 -33.44
C LYS A 518 38.09 3.63 -34.59
N ASN A 519 36.95 3.95 -35.19
CA ASN A 519 36.85 4.91 -36.29
C ASN A 519 36.97 6.36 -35.80
N LEU A 520 36.51 6.65 -34.58
CA LEU A 520 36.75 7.91 -33.88
C LEU A 520 38.22 8.08 -33.45
N HIS A 521 38.96 6.97 -33.33
CA HIS A 521 40.39 6.93 -32.99
C HIS A 521 41.29 6.52 -34.17
N ARG A 522 40.78 6.48 -35.41
CA ARG A 522 41.61 6.37 -36.61
C ARG A 522 42.15 7.75 -36.95
N ASP A 523 43.45 7.84 -37.21
CA ASP A 523 44.24 9.07 -37.39
C ASP A 523 43.85 9.99 -38.57
N GLU A 524 42.68 9.82 -39.20
CA GLU A 524 42.27 10.62 -40.36
C GLU A 524 41.23 11.71 -40.06
N TRP A 525 40.78 11.87 -38.80
CA TRP A 525 39.83 12.93 -38.42
C TRP A 525 40.42 14.02 -37.53
N LEU A 526 41.74 14.03 -37.35
CA LEU A 526 42.50 15.16 -36.81
C LEU A 526 43.40 15.72 -37.92
N LYS A 527 42.95 16.78 -38.60
CA LYS A 527 43.91 17.64 -39.29
C LYS A 527 44.80 18.27 -38.22
N ALA A 528 46.10 17.99 -38.26
CA ALA A 528 47.06 18.66 -37.39
C ALA A 528 46.96 20.19 -37.62
N PRO A 529 47.04 21.01 -36.56
CA PRO A 529 47.13 22.46 -36.73
C PRO A 529 48.40 22.76 -37.53
N SER A 530 48.26 23.52 -38.61
CA SER A 530 49.39 23.87 -39.47
C SER A 530 50.44 24.64 -38.65
N SER A 531 51.59 24.03 -38.41
CA SER A 531 52.78 24.74 -37.98
C SER A 531 53.45 25.33 -39.21
N GLN A 532 53.20 26.60 -39.50
CA GLN A 532 54.31 27.53 -39.75
C GLN A 532 53.88 29.00 -39.86
N THR A 533 54.81 29.80 -39.36
CA THR A 533 54.95 31.25 -39.32
C THR A 533 54.96 31.93 -40.70
N SER A 534 54.60 33.23 -40.69
CA SER A 534 54.49 34.25 -41.75
C SER A 534 55.57 34.27 -42.87
N PRO A 535 55.31 34.96 -44.00
CA PRO A 535 55.80 34.61 -45.34
C PRO A 535 57.11 35.30 -45.74
N SER A 536 57.84 34.73 -46.71
CA SER A 536 58.51 35.52 -47.76
C SER A 536 59.09 34.66 -48.89
N SER A 537 58.98 35.21 -50.11
CA SER A 537 59.72 34.93 -51.36
C SER A 537 59.62 33.53 -51.99
N GLU A 538 59.65 33.34 -53.31
CA GLU A 538 59.31 34.09 -54.52
C GLU A 538 59.45 33.05 -55.66
N LYS A 539 58.78 33.29 -56.79
CA LYS A 539 59.10 32.83 -58.17
C LYS A 539 58.54 31.50 -58.73
N VAL A 540 57.67 31.76 -59.71
CA VAL A 540 57.16 31.02 -60.88
C VAL A 540 58.31 30.43 -61.75
N PRO A 541 58.19 29.23 -62.35
CA PRO A 541 57.81 29.06 -63.78
C PRO A 541 57.04 27.73 -64.06
N TYR A 542 56.33 27.42 -65.15
CA TYR A 542 55.94 27.96 -66.46
C TYR A 542 54.80 26.99 -66.95
N HIS A 543 53.68 27.47 -67.51
CA HIS A 543 53.28 27.31 -68.93
C HIS A 543 53.18 25.85 -69.47
N VAL A 544 52.19 25.32 -70.22
CA VAL A 544 50.88 25.69 -70.84
C VAL A 544 50.26 24.36 -71.32
N GLN A 545 48.94 24.18 -71.24
CA GLN A 545 48.11 23.83 -72.41
C GLN A 545 46.60 24.01 -72.13
N ARG A 546 46.05 25.04 -72.79
CA ARG A 546 44.65 25.23 -73.20
C ARG A 546 44.51 24.73 -74.66
N PRO A 547 43.33 24.69 -75.34
CA PRO A 547 41.91 24.87 -74.93
C PRO A 547 40.99 23.74 -75.50
N THR A 548 39.67 23.73 -75.24
CA THR A 548 38.67 24.30 -76.17
C THR A 548 37.29 24.46 -75.53
N LEU A 549 36.73 25.64 -75.76
CA LEU A 549 35.35 26.07 -75.57
C LEU A 549 34.72 26.24 -76.96
N ASN A 550 33.45 25.87 -77.14
CA ASN A 550 32.45 26.51 -78.03
C ASN A 550 31.19 25.61 -78.10
N ARG A 551 29.95 26.10 -78.14
CA ARG A 551 29.42 27.46 -78.14
C ARG A 551 27.93 27.43 -77.83
N THR A 552 27.49 28.52 -77.22
CA THR A 552 26.14 28.98 -76.92
C THR A 552 25.19 29.09 -78.13
N LYS A 553 23.88 29.13 -77.84
CA LYS A 553 22.97 30.19 -78.33
C LYS A 553 21.78 30.40 -77.37
N GLN A 554 21.72 31.59 -76.77
CA GLN A 554 20.52 32.19 -76.18
C GLN A 554 19.63 32.79 -77.30
N LYS A 555 18.30 32.83 -77.10
CA LYS A 555 17.53 34.07 -76.79
C LYS A 555 15.99 33.91 -76.93
N TYR A 556 15.31 34.32 -75.84
CA TYR A 556 14.10 35.15 -75.69
C TYR A 556 12.64 34.70 -76.02
N TYR A 557 11.81 34.89 -74.97
CA TYR A 557 10.59 35.74 -74.83
C TYR A 557 9.21 35.08 -74.58
N TYR A 558 8.72 35.35 -73.36
CA TYR A 558 7.35 35.61 -72.86
C TYR A 558 6.17 34.67 -73.14
N GLY A 559 5.52 34.26 -72.05
CA GLY A 559 4.12 33.84 -72.03
C GLY A 559 3.71 33.32 -70.65
N ARG A 560 2.99 34.16 -69.89
CA ARG A 560 2.32 33.80 -68.64
C ARG A 560 1.43 32.57 -68.82
N TYR A 561 1.49 31.63 -67.88
CA TYR A 561 0.32 31.08 -67.19
C TYR A 561 0.72 30.63 -65.78
N SER A 562 -0.18 30.91 -64.85
CA SER A 562 -0.24 30.53 -63.44
C SER A 562 -1.74 30.36 -63.14
N PRO A 563 -2.18 29.80 -62.01
CA PRO A 563 -1.61 28.85 -61.05
C PRO A 563 -2.54 27.60 -61.03
N SER A 564 -2.50 26.58 -60.16
CA SER A 564 -2.53 26.51 -58.68
C SER A 564 -2.72 25.01 -58.37
N ASP A 565 -2.20 24.37 -57.33
CA ASP A 565 -1.54 24.88 -56.13
C ASP A 565 -0.39 23.96 -55.72
N SER A 566 0.69 24.64 -55.37
CA SER A 566 1.89 24.23 -54.65
C SER A 566 1.55 23.68 -53.25
N SER A 567 2.43 22.96 -52.54
CA SER A 567 3.88 23.11 -52.48
C SER A 567 4.53 21.88 -51.85
N GLU A 568 5.62 21.45 -52.49
CA GLU A 568 6.74 20.73 -51.92
C GLU A 568 7.34 21.48 -50.71
N SER A 569 8.00 20.76 -49.79
CA SER A 569 9.46 20.92 -49.64
C SER A 569 10.04 19.88 -48.70
N GLU A 570 10.98 19.11 -49.25
CA GLU A 570 11.95 18.34 -48.50
C GLU A 570 12.97 19.24 -47.79
N ARG A 571 13.25 18.85 -46.54
CA ARG A 571 14.56 18.77 -45.86
C ARG A 571 15.68 19.77 -46.21
N SER A 572 16.15 20.45 -45.16
CA SER A 572 17.58 20.69 -44.95
C SER A 572 17.94 20.64 -43.46
N ASP A 573 19.02 19.93 -43.15
CA ASP A 573 19.65 19.78 -41.83
C ASP A 573 20.16 21.12 -41.26
N GLN A 574 19.98 21.33 -39.95
CA GLN A 574 21.00 21.92 -39.08
C GLN A 574 20.72 21.65 -37.59
N ALA A 575 21.78 21.29 -36.87
CA ALA A 575 21.78 20.75 -35.52
C ALA A 575 21.56 21.80 -34.42
N SER A 576 20.86 21.39 -33.35
CA SER A 576 21.06 21.92 -31.99
C SER A 576 20.72 20.84 -30.97
N LEU A 577 21.68 20.59 -30.07
CA LEU A 577 21.46 19.91 -28.79
C LEU A 577 20.32 20.60 -28.02
N ASP A 578 19.40 19.81 -27.47
CA ASP A 578 18.89 19.90 -26.08
C ASP A 578 17.45 19.36 -25.95
N SER A 579 17.22 18.80 -24.77
CA SER A 579 15.91 18.59 -24.12
C SER A 579 15.12 17.34 -24.55
N ASP A 580 15.33 16.25 -23.79
CA ASP A 580 14.30 15.26 -23.51
C ASP A 580 13.10 15.97 -22.84
N SER A 581 12.14 16.43 -23.64
CA SER A 581 10.83 16.85 -23.16
C SER A 581 9.80 15.76 -23.40
N ASP A 582 9.14 15.37 -22.31
CA ASP A 582 8.05 14.41 -22.19
C ASP A 582 6.76 14.88 -22.91
N THR A 583 6.83 15.19 -24.20
CA THR A 583 5.63 15.51 -25.00
C THR A 583 5.80 15.05 -26.44
N ASP A 584 5.31 13.84 -26.75
CA ASP A 584 4.88 13.54 -28.12
C ASP A 584 3.59 12.69 -28.13
N PRO A 585 2.42 13.24 -28.52
CA PRO A 585 1.13 12.57 -28.49
C PRO A 585 0.74 11.92 -29.83
N GLU A 586 1.68 11.44 -30.66
CA GLU A 586 1.37 10.91 -32.00
C GLU A 586 1.65 9.42 -32.25
N VAL A 587 1.85 8.59 -31.21
CA VAL A 587 1.78 7.11 -31.37
C VAL A 587 0.34 6.58 -31.35
N LEU A 588 -0.66 7.47 -31.30
CA LEU A 588 -2.08 7.12 -31.14
C LEU A 588 -2.92 7.00 -32.44
N THR A 589 -2.34 6.89 -33.63
CA THR A 589 -3.15 6.76 -34.87
C THR A 589 -2.54 5.92 -36.01
N SER A 590 -1.82 4.82 -35.74
CA SER A 590 -1.52 3.83 -36.79
C SER A 590 -2.41 2.57 -36.66
N PRO A 591 -3.22 2.22 -37.70
CA PRO A 591 -4.12 1.06 -37.65
C PRO A 591 -3.48 -0.25 -38.15
N GLN A 592 -2.15 -0.41 -38.05
CA GLN A 592 -1.46 -1.60 -38.56
C GLN A 592 -0.79 -2.39 -37.40
N PRO A 593 -1.09 -3.69 -37.25
CA PRO A 593 -0.56 -4.50 -36.16
C PRO A 593 0.89 -4.88 -36.44
N ILE A 594 1.82 -4.47 -35.57
CA ILE A 594 3.18 -5.02 -35.58
C ILE A 594 3.15 -6.38 -34.91
N THR A 595 3.06 -7.43 -35.74
CA THR A 595 3.22 -8.82 -35.34
C THR A 595 4.64 -9.09 -34.84
N ASN A 596 4.80 -9.70 -33.66
CA ASN A 596 5.90 -10.63 -33.44
C ASN A 596 5.57 -11.69 -32.38
N TYR A 597 5.98 -12.92 -32.70
CA TYR A 597 5.68 -14.19 -32.03
C TYR A 597 6.29 -14.26 -30.61
N VAL A 598 5.43 -14.39 -29.57
CA VAL A 598 5.47 -15.40 -28.49
C VAL A 598 4.24 -15.17 -27.58
N THR A 599 3.34 -16.16 -27.62
CA THR A 599 2.10 -16.34 -26.84
C THR A 599 0.97 -15.32 -27.07
N HIS A 600 -0.10 -15.76 -27.73
CA HIS A 600 -1.39 -15.08 -27.67
C HIS A 600 -1.79 -14.83 -26.21
N PRO A 601 -2.34 -13.65 -25.86
CA PRO A 601 -2.95 -13.44 -24.56
C PRO A 601 -3.99 -14.53 -24.28
N ALA A 602 -4.03 -15.02 -23.04
CA ALA A 602 -5.00 -16.03 -22.65
C ALA A 602 -6.42 -15.45 -22.85
N LYS A 603 -7.32 -16.23 -23.46
CA LYS A 603 -8.68 -15.76 -23.77
C LYS A 603 -9.57 -15.69 -22.52
N SER A 604 -9.10 -16.25 -21.41
CA SER A 604 -9.77 -16.27 -20.12
C SER A 604 -8.77 -16.45 -18.99
N ALA A 605 -9.12 -15.99 -17.78
CA ALA A 605 -8.31 -16.20 -16.58
C ALA A 605 -8.08 -17.70 -16.29
N THR A 606 -9.06 -18.55 -16.59
CA THR A 606 -8.96 -20.01 -16.46
C THR A 606 -7.93 -20.62 -17.40
N GLU A 607 -7.81 -20.09 -18.62
CA GLU A 607 -6.79 -20.53 -19.58
C GLU A 607 -5.40 -20.06 -19.15
N GLU A 608 -5.29 -18.83 -18.64
CA GLU A 608 -4.05 -18.27 -18.13
C GLU A 608 -3.53 -19.07 -16.91
N GLU A 609 -4.42 -19.38 -15.97
CA GLU A 609 -4.10 -20.20 -14.81
C GLU A 609 -3.71 -21.63 -15.22
N ARG A 610 -4.39 -22.21 -16.20
CA ARG A 610 -4.01 -23.52 -16.77
C ARG A 610 -2.63 -23.46 -17.43
N ARG A 611 -2.31 -22.40 -18.17
CA ARG A 611 -0.99 -22.17 -18.78
C ARG A 611 0.09 -21.97 -17.73
N LEU A 612 -0.18 -21.23 -16.65
CA LEU A 612 0.70 -21.07 -15.50
C LEU A 612 0.93 -22.38 -14.75
N ARG A 613 -0.12 -23.19 -14.54
CA ARG A 613 0.01 -24.53 -13.95
C ARG A 613 0.84 -25.45 -14.81
N LEU A 614 0.65 -25.43 -16.14
CA LEU A 614 1.47 -26.16 -17.09
C LEU A 614 2.92 -25.69 -17.06
N ALA A 615 3.18 -24.39 -17.10
CA ALA A 615 4.51 -23.81 -16.97
C ALA A 615 5.18 -24.29 -15.67
N ARG A 616 4.49 -24.20 -14.53
CA ARG A 616 4.97 -24.70 -13.23
C ARG A 616 5.25 -26.22 -13.25
N LYS A 617 4.42 -27.02 -13.92
CA LYS A 617 4.62 -28.47 -14.06
C LYS A 617 5.84 -28.79 -14.91
N VAL A 618 6.00 -28.07 -16.03
CA VAL A 618 7.15 -28.18 -16.94
C VAL A 618 8.42 -27.74 -16.23
N THR A 619 8.40 -26.66 -15.46
CA THR A 619 9.53 -26.22 -14.64
C THR A 619 9.90 -27.29 -13.62
N ARG A 620 8.95 -27.90 -12.90
CA ARG A 620 9.24 -29.01 -11.96
C ARG A 620 9.82 -30.25 -12.66
N LEU A 621 9.28 -30.60 -13.83
CA LEU A 621 9.80 -31.71 -14.65
C LEU A 621 11.20 -31.44 -15.17
N TRP A 622 11.46 -30.20 -15.61
CA TRP A 622 12.78 -29.75 -16.01
C TRP A 622 13.75 -29.77 -14.83
N MET A 623 13.35 -29.28 -13.65
CA MET A 623 14.14 -29.36 -12.42
C MET A 623 14.50 -30.81 -12.09
N ARG A 624 13.53 -31.74 -12.16
CA ARG A 624 13.76 -33.16 -11.91
C ARG A 624 14.72 -33.79 -12.93
N LYS A 625 14.61 -33.44 -14.22
CA LYS A 625 15.54 -33.89 -15.28
C LYS A 625 16.91 -33.25 -15.19
N ALA A 626 17.01 -32.04 -14.66
CA ALA A 626 18.25 -31.32 -14.40
C ALA A 626 18.90 -31.72 -13.07
N GLY A 627 18.34 -32.70 -12.34
CA GLY A 627 18.86 -33.15 -11.05
C GLY A 627 18.61 -32.19 -9.87
N LEU A 628 17.78 -31.16 -10.05
CA LEU A 628 17.44 -30.16 -9.04
C LEU A 628 16.29 -30.68 -8.15
N GLN A 629 16.55 -30.85 -6.85
CA GLN A 629 15.55 -31.25 -5.87
C GLN A 629 14.87 -30.02 -5.24
N PRO A 630 13.53 -30.02 -5.08
CA PRO A 630 12.85 -28.99 -4.30
C PRO A 630 13.03 -29.30 -2.81
N SER A 631 14.06 -28.73 -2.18
CA SER A 631 14.26 -28.85 -0.73
C SER A 631 13.89 -27.54 0.00
N PRO A 632 13.23 -27.59 1.16
CA PRO A 632 13.17 -26.46 2.08
C PRO A 632 14.48 -26.47 2.89
N ILE A 633 15.33 -25.45 2.77
CA ILE A 633 16.59 -25.44 3.55
C ILE A 633 16.84 -24.09 4.23
N ASN A 634 17.06 -24.23 5.53
CA ASN A 634 17.63 -23.33 6.52
C ASN A 634 19.15 -23.21 6.32
N ASP A 635 19.65 -21.99 6.48
CA ASP A 635 21.01 -21.51 6.79
C ASP A 635 22.31 -22.21 6.35
N SER A 636 23.26 -21.31 6.09
CA SER A 636 24.72 -21.41 6.08
C SER A 636 25.41 -22.04 4.86
N GLU A 637 26.23 -21.16 4.28
CA GLU A 637 27.50 -21.37 3.59
C GLU A 637 27.55 -22.19 2.29
N GLU A 638 28.23 -21.56 1.33
CA GLU A 638 28.69 -22.08 0.05
C GLU A 638 27.61 -22.56 -0.93
N LEU A 639 27.34 -21.72 -1.94
CA LEU A 639 27.23 -22.13 -3.34
C LEU A 639 27.08 -20.87 -4.21
N GLY A 640 28.22 -20.34 -4.60
CA GLY A 640 28.32 -19.51 -5.79
C GLY A 640 28.06 -20.38 -7.02
N GLY A 641 27.11 -19.96 -7.84
CA GLY A 641 26.83 -20.59 -9.12
C GLY A 641 25.42 -21.13 -9.21
N PHE A 642 24.46 -20.25 -9.51
CA PHE A 642 23.39 -20.44 -10.51
C PHE A 642 22.38 -19.30 -10.38
N THR A 643 22.73 -18.13 -10.90
CA THR A 643 21.80 -17.02 -11.17
C THR A 643 21.36 -17.09 -12.64
N PRO A 644 20.05 -17.13 -12.95
CA PRO A 644 19.58 -17.01 -14.33
C PRO A 644 19.99 -15.66 -14.94
N ASN A 645 20.56 -15.68 -16.16
CA ASN A 645 21.15 -14.52 -16.86
C ASN A 645 20.15 -13.48 -17.40
N TRP A 646 18.95 -13.36 -16.84
CA TRP A 646 17.99 -12.36 -17.27
C TRP A 646 17.39 -11.65 -16.07
N THR A 647 18.06 -10.57 -15.68
CA THR A 647 17.81 -9.73 -14.48
C THR A 647 17.96 -10.53 -13.19
N PRO A 648 19.05 -10.36 -12.40
CA PRO A 648 19.11 -10.94 -11.07
C PRO A 648 17.91 -10.42 -10.29
N GLY A 649 16.97 -11.32 -9.95
CA GLY A 649 15.86 -10.96 -9.08
C GLY A 649 16.40 -10.49 -7.74
N ILE A 650 15.69 -9.57 -7.09
CA ILE A 650 16.06 -9.16 -5.74
C ILE A 650 15.94 -10.36 -4.80
N SER A 651 16.83 -10.42 -3.81
CA SER A 651 16.80 -11.45 -2.77
C SER A 651 16.96 -10.83 -1.38
N PRO A 652 16.09 -9.90 -0.93
CA PRO A 652 16.20 -9.34 0.41
C PRO A 652 16.14 -10.44 1.48
N ARG A 653 16.99 -10.32 2.49
CA ARG A 653 17.13 -11.29 3.58
C ARG A 653 16.85 -10.61 4.91
N LEU A 654 16.47 -11.42 5.89
CA LEU A 654 16.63 -11.04 7.28
C LEU A 654 18.13 -11.13 7.58
N GLU A 655 18.67 -10.07 8.18
CA GLU A 655 20.10 -9.94 8.47
C GLU A 655 20.36 -9.92 9.98
N GLY A 656 19.31 -9.99 10.81
CA GLY A 656 19.44 -9.90 12.27
C GLY A 656 19.77 -8.47 12.70
N ARG A 657 19.28 -7.47 11.95
CA ARG A 657 19.41 -6.05 12.29
C ARG A 657 18.65 -5.73 13.57
N ILE A 658 17.53 -6.42 13.82
CA ILE A 658 16.70 -6.21 15.01
C ILE A 658 16.65 -7.49 15.82
N VAL A 659 17.19 -7.45 17.04
CA VAL A 659 17.27 -8.60 17.94
C VAL A 659 16.29 -8.42 19.10
N ILE A 660 15.41 -9.41 19.31
CA ILE A 660 14.50 -9.43 20.45
C ILE A 660 15.15 -10.26 21.56
N GLU A 661 15.43 -9.62 22.70
CA GLU A 661 16.02 -10.26 23.86
C GLU A 661 14.95 -10.55 24.92
N GLY A 662 15.07 -11.66 25.65
CA GLY A 662 14.19 -11.99 26.78
C GLY A 662 12.81 -12.57 26.41
N VAL A 663 12.73 -13.32 25.31
CA VAL A 663 11.55 -14.16 24.96
C VAL A 663 11.61 -15.48 25.69
#